data_AF-A0A835WMW3-F1
#
_entry.id   AF-A0A835WMW3-F1
#
_cell.length_a   1.000
_cell.length_b   1.000
_cell.length_c   1.000
_cell.angle_alpha   90.00
_cell.angle_beta   90.00
_cell.angle_gamma   90.00
#
_symmetry.space_group_name_H-M   'P 1'
#
loop_
_entity.id
_entity.type
_entity.pdbx_description
1 polymer ?
#
loop_
_entity_poly.entity_id
_entity_poly.type
_entity_poly.pdbx_seq_one_letter_code
_entity_poly.pdbx_strand_id
1 'polypeptide(L)'
;MSLATRRFGAAAALLVAACAICAAPAWAEDAVGEAFPMTRSAFRWVRPPPARPPPYRRASPIGPTQTPYMHKIEYTELQIVCPKVIDPVTGYPKNDPTCTVPSATVAVGEEALDTRKELGLMNGDLVNVTLEEVDTEENPSRRRLLSIIREEQRTGRQLLKTTTQLPKVTYKLKSLKQLKKNSQKEIYAGKPIDLRTIVYIMDFSDCKLSGWSAPPALTKEKIAADMLRAANAPSNNLANYYGTCSYEKTLFSPDNFMVLGPVPVPCIGGVTPPPRPPRPPRPPPRAGAATSLSRRNDTYDDWWDLSKFCTASEQQAWERAAEAYAQAEVAKDPNSAYGKKLQAILTWKERRRNIYVLPPSVKCSWSGYADVTCTSATCSAYVRGYSDNAMQVIMHEAMHNYGLEHAGRGTLEYGDATDVMGDFNKAGKGLLCPNAPNMYRIGWAKPINPPGTPPFIIETTGAWGNLTAKNFTTNNWLRGLVIPAQGTRDDNMIVVNVGAEDNSPGAKKATSAQSYYFSYRIKNNTANGYDSGLTGDFNKKVLVHNYNGIQSERVFGFKSNLLDSGPSFQRTGNAWISPFLALDANGLGGGVRLEVKSTTDTQAVVDICRITENGKEQSCSDGLDNDCDGRFDDEDPDCA
;
A
#
# COMPACT_ATOMS: atom_id res chain seq x y z
N MET A 1 -78.77 16.64 36.78
CA MET A 1 -77.67 17.62 36.87
C MET A 1 -76.36 16.88 36.70
N SER A 2 -75.91 16.72 35.46
CA SER A 2 -74.91 17.57 34.78
C SER A 2 -73.47 17.33 35.24
N LEU A 3 -72.70 16.81 34.27
CA LEU A 3 -71.25 16.72 34.12
C LEU A 3 -70.38 17.48 35.15
N ALA A 4 -69.70 16.74 36.02
CA ALA A 4 -68.39 17.13 36.57
C ALA A 4 -67.76 15.96 37.34
N THR A 5 -67.07 15.03 36.67
CA THR A 5 -65.96 14.20 37.24
C THR A 5 -65.42 13.22 36.20
N ARG A 6 -64.83 13.74 35.11
CA ARG A 6 -63.90 12.98 34.26
C ARG A 6 -62.88 13.98 33.72
N ARG A 7 -61.76 14.18 34.41
CA ARG A 7 -60.54 14.84 33.87
C ARG A 7 -59.40 14.95 34.90
N PHE A 8 -58.96 13.85 35.52
CA PHE A 8 -57.68 13.86 36.27
C PHE A 8 -56.88 12.53 36.21
N GLY A 9 -57.08 11.73 35.15
CA GLY A 9 -56.36 10.44 35.01
C GLY A 9 -55.43 10.30 33.80
N ALA A 10 -55.51 11.18 32.80
CA ALA A 10 -54.83 10.94 31.51
C ALA A 10 -53.67 11.92 31.20
N ALA A 11 -53.51 13.02 31.94
CA ALA A 11 -52.47 14.01 31.66
C ALA A 11 -51.11 13.70 32.31
N ALA A 12 -51.08 12.93 33.41
CA ALA A 12 -49.84 12.58 34.09
C ALA A 12 -49.08 11.40 33.43
N ALA A 13 -49.78 10.50 32.73
CA ALA A 13 -49.15 9.37 32.05
C ALA A 13 -48.56 9.75 30.68
N LEU A 14 -49.06 10.80 30.02
CA LEU A 14 -48.57 11.26 28.72
C LEU A 14 -47.36 12.21 28.83
N LEU A 15 -47.19 12.93 29.94
CA LEU A 15 -46.02 13.79 30.16
C LEU A 15 -44.75 13.02 30.57
N VAL A 16 -44.90 11.84 31.19
CA VAL A 16 -43.76 10.94 31.48
C VAL A 16 -43.34 10.14 30.24
N ALA A 17 -44.25 9.88 29.30
CA ALA A 17 -43.93 9.23 28.03
C ALA A 17 -43.38 10.19 26.95
N ALA A 18 -43.72 11.48 27.00
CA ALA A 18 -43.27 12.47 26.00
C ALA A 18 -41.92 13.14 26.32
N CYS A 19 -41.44 13.12 27.56
CA CYS A 19 -40.09 13.60 27.92
C CYS A 19 -38.97 12.54 27.74
N ALA A 20 -39.31 11.29 27.42
CA ALA A 20 -38.33 10.23 27.16
C ALA A 20 -37.89 10.12 25.68
N ILE A 21 -38.44 10.95 24.79
CA ILE A 21 -38.24 10.84 23.33
C ILE A 21 -37.41 12.02 22.75
N CYS A 22 -37.03 13.03 23.54
CA CYS A 22 -36.28 14.20 23.03
C CYS A 22 -34.92 14.47 23.71
N ALA A 23 -34.38 13.52 24.47
CA ALA A 23 -32.97 13.55 24.85
C ALA A 23 -32.25 12.48 24.04
N ALA A 24 -31.76 12.85 22.85
CA ALA A 24 -30.72 12.08 22.19
C ALA A 24 -29.59 11.93 23.21
N PRO A 25 -29.24 10.70 23.63
CA PRO A 25 -28.16 10.54 24.56
C PRO A 25 -26.87 11.01 23.87
N ALA A 26 -26.28 12.13 24.31
CA ALA A 26 -24.90 12.50 23.97
C ALA A 26 -23.92 11.51 24.61
N TRP A 27 -23.62 10.40 23.92
CA TRP A 27 -22.84 9.27 24.46
C TRP A 27 -21.62 8.92 23.59
N ALA A 28 -21.04 9.89 22.89
CA ALA A 28 -19.71 9.71 22.31
C ALA A 28 -18.67 10.07 23.39
N GLU A 29 -18.12 9.07 24.07
CA GLU A 29 -16.92 9.27 24.90
C GLU A 29 -15.67 9.23 24.00
N ASP A 30 -14.83 10.25 24.09
CA ASP A 30 -13.58 10.32 23.34
C ASP A 30 -12.58 9.26 23.84
N ALA A 31 -12.00 8.46 22.95
CA ALA A 31 -10.86 7.61 23.27
C ALA A 31 -9.57 8.44 23.16
N VAL A 32 -8.79 8.53 24.24
CA VAL A 32 -7.53 9.29 24.27
C VAL A 32 -6.37 8.37 24.66
N GLY A 33 -5.24 8.49 23.98
CA GLY A 33 -4.01 7.82 24.39
C GLY A 33 -2.91 7.80 23.33
N GLU A 34 -1.84 7.09 23.64
CA GLU A 34 -0.73 6.85 22.70
C GLU A 34 -1.04 5.69 21.76
N ALA A 35 -0.73 5.87 20.48
CA ALA A 35 -0.98 4.89 19.43
C ALA A 35 0.07 4.97 18.32
N PHE A 36 0.02 4.01 17.40
CA PHE A 36 0.72 4.02 16.13
C PHE A 36 -0.28 4.26 14.98
N PRO A 37 -0.02 5.20 14.06
CA PRO A 37 -0.68 5.22 12.79
C PRO A 37 -0.15 4.07 11.94
N MET A 38 -1.06 3.43 11.21
CA MET A 38 -0.77 2.33 10.31
C MET A 38 -1.56 2.57 9.02
N THR A 39 -0.84 2.97 7.97
CA THR A 39 -1.38 3.06 6.63
C THR A 39 -1.33 1.69 5.98
N ARG A 40 -2.43 1.33 5.33
CA ARG A 40 -2.56 0.08 4.61
C ARG A 40 -3.15 0.33 3.22
N SER A 41 -2.73 -0.46 2.23
CA SER A 41 -3.21 -0.39 0.85
C SER A 41 -3.81 -1.72 0.43
N ALA A 42 -4.84 -1.69 -0.42
CA ALA A 42 -5.54 -2.88 -0.89
C ALA A 42 -5.47 -3.06 -2.41
N PHE A 43 -5.19 -4.30 -2.81
CA PHE A 43 -5.36 -4.75 -4.18
C PHE A 43 -6.76 -5.30 -4.43
N ARG A 44 -7.48 -4.75 -5.42
CA ARG A 44 -8.86 -5.15 -5.74
C ARG A 44 -9.07 -5.51 -7.21
N TRP A 45 -9.58 -6.73 -7.42
CA TRP A 45 -10.18 -7.12 -8.69
C TRP A 45 -11.60 -6.57 -8.83
N VAL A 46 -11.83 -5.77 -9.88
CA VAL A 46 -13.18 -5.39 -10.30
C VAL A 46 -13.37 -5.91 -11.73
N ARG A 47 -14.27 -6.88 -11.92
CA ARG A 47 -14.75 -7.19 -13.28
C ARG A 47 -15.62 -6.02 -13.74
N PRO A 48 -15.44 -5.47 -14.95
CA PRO A 48 -16.32 -4.44 -15.46
C PRO A 48 -17.74 -5.00 -15.57
N PRO A 49 -18.78 -4.19 -15.35
CA PRO A 49 -20.14 -4.61 -15.67
C PRO A 49 -20.22 -4.97 -17.16
N PRO A 50 -20.98 -6.01 -17.54
CA PRO A 50 -21.11 -6.39 -18.95
C PRO A 50 -21.65 -5.19 -19.74
N ALA A 51 -20.94 -4.82 -20.81
CA ALA A 51 -21.38 -3.75 -21.70
C ALA A 51 -22.77 -4.12 -22.25
N ARG A 52 -23.79 -3.32 -21.94
CA ARG A 52 -25.07 -3.40 -22.66
C ARG A 52 -24.80 -2.95 -24.10
N PRO A 53 -25.11 -3.76 -25.12
CA PRO A 53 -24.96 -3.32 -26.49
C PRO A 53 -25.90 -2.13 -26.72
N PRO A 54 -25.42 -1.03 -27.34
CA PRO A 54 -26.28 0.09 -27.69
C PRO A 54 -27.34 -0.38 -28.71
N PRO A 55 -28.60 0.08 -28.59
CA PRO A 55 -29.60 -0.17 -29.61
C PRO A 55 -29.25 0.64 -30.86
N TYR A 56 -29.02 -0.06 -31.97
CA TYR A 56 -28.92 0.44 -33.34
C TYR A 56 -27.75 1.39 -33.71
N ARG A 57 -26.76 0.85 -34.44
CA ARG A 57 -26.36 1.26 -35.82
C ARG A 57 -25.21 0.39 -36.36
N ARG A 58 -25.17 0.26 -37.69
CA ARG A 58 -24.28 -0.62 -38.50
C ARG A 58 -22.78 -0.35 -38.30
N ALA A 59 -22.01 -1.43 -38.49
CA ALA A 59 -20.59 -1.60 -38.19
C ALA A 59 -19.62 -0.76 -39.05
N SER A 60 -18.53 -0.31 -38.41
CA SER A 60 -17.19 -0.16 -39.01
C SER A 60 -16.27 -1.21 -38.39
N PRO A 61 -15.29 -1.78 -39.13
CA PRO A 61 -14.36 -2.76 -38.59
C PRO A 61 -13.19 -2.06 -37.91
N ILE A 62 -13.41 -1.59 -36.69
CA ILE A 62 -12.34 -1.33 -35.73
C ILE A 62 -12.59 -2.33 -34.59
N GLY A 63 -11.61 -3.19 -34.34
CA GLY A 63 -11.69 -4.25 -33.32
C GLY A 63 -12.11 -3.69 -31.96
N PRO A 64 -12.67 -4.52 -31.07
CA PRO A 64 -13.25 -4.05 -29.82
C PRO A 64 -12.19 -3.32 -29.00
N THR A 65 -12.29 -2.00 -28.93
CA THR A 65 -11.69 -1.20 -27.87
C THR A 65 -12.27 -1.73 -26.57
N GLN A 66 -11.46 -2.51 -25.83
CA GLN A 66 -11.76 -2.90 -24.47
C GLN A 66 -12.11 -1.62 -23.71
N THR A 67 -13.34 -1.52 -23.20
CA THR A 67 -13.71 -0.43 -22.31
C THR A 67 -12.73 -0.45 -21.13
N PRO A 68 -12.03 0.67 -20.84
CA PRO A 68 -11.05 0.70 -19.78
C PRO A 68 -11.73 0.33 -18.45
N TYR A 69 -11.06 -0.54 -17.70
CA TYR A 69 -11.48 -0.90 -16.34
C TYR A 69 -11.57 0.39 -15.52
N MET A 70 -12.78 0.81 -15.12
CA MET A 70 -12.94 1.89 -14.14
C MET A 70 -12.75 1.31 -12.74
N HIS A 71 -11.52 1.35 -12.23
CA HIS A 71 -11.22 1.17 -10.82
C HIS A 71 -11.69 2.41 -10.07
N LYS A 72 -12.64 2.25 -9.14
CA LYS A 72 -13.36 3.39 -8.57
C LYS A 72 -12.90 3.87 -7.19
N ILE A 73 -11.98 3.20 -6.49
CA ILE A 73 -11.58 3.63 -5.15
C ILE A 73 -10.16 3.13 -4.86
N GLU A 74 -9.21 4.04 -4.65
CA GLU A 74 -7.95 3.77 -3.96
C GLU A 74 -8.31 3.31 -2.54
N TYR A 75 -8.08 2.04 -2.20
CA TYR A 75 -8.33 1.54 -0.84
C TYR A 75 -7.07 1.74 0.02
N THR A 76 -6.73 3.01 0.24
CA THR A 76 -5.80 3.39 1.30
C THR A 76 -6.58 3.57 2.59
N GLU A 77 -6.16 2.93 3.67
CA GLU A 77 -6.74 3.13 5.00
C GLU A 77 -5.70 3.71 5.95
N LEU A 78 -6.10 4.69 6.75
CA LEU A 78 -5.36 5.08 7.94
C LEU A 78 -6.00 4.40 9.14
N GLN A 79 -5.26 3.48 9.75
CA GLN A 79 -5.63 2.82 11.00
C GLN A 79 -4.83 3.40 12.16
N ILE A 80 -5.45 3.41 13.33
CA ILE A 80 -4.81 3.68 14.61
C ILE A 80 -4.76 2.35 15.36
N VAL A 81 -3.57 1.94 15.81
CA VAL A 81 -3.36 0.69 16.52
C VAL A 81 -2.50 0.91 17.76
N CYS A 82 -2.58 -0.01 18.72
CA CYS A 82 -1.71 0.07 19.89
C CYS A 82 -0.22 -0.07 19.52
N PRO A 83 0.68 0.65 20.22
CA PRO A 83 2.11 0.50 20.03
C PRO A 83 2.56 -0.94 20.24
N LYS A 84 3.52 -1.41 19.45
CA LYS A 84 4.18 -2.71 19.68
C LYS A 84 5.43 -2.51 20.53
N VAL A 85 5.51 -3.22 21.65
CA VAL A 85 6.66 -3.26 22.56
C VAL A 85 7.27 -4.67 22.57
N ILE A 86 8.57 -4.77 22.85
CA ILE A 86 9.22 -6.07 23.04
C ILE A 86 8.99 -6.51 24.48
N ASP A 87 8.41 -7.68 24.66
CA ASP A 87 8.28 -8.29 25.98
C ASP A 87 9.67 -8.59 26.56
N PRO A 88 10.05 -8.03 27.72
CA PRO A 88 11.38 -8.24 28.29
C PRO A 88 11.60 -9.68 28.78
N VAL A 89 10.55 -10.45 29.02
CA VAL A 89 10.62 -11.83 29.51
C VAL A 89 10.72 -12.80 28.34
N THR A 90 9.82 -12.68 27.37
CA THR A 90 9.72 -13.64 26.26
C THR A 90 10.53 -13.24 25.02
N GLY A 91 10.87 -11.95 24.90
CA GLY A 91 11.52 -11.38 23.72
C GLY A 91 10.59 -11.19 22.53
N TYR A 92 9.29 -11.50 22.64
CA TYR A 92 8.34 -11.37 21.54
C TYR A 92 7.78 -9.95 21.44
N PRO A 93 7.51 -9.46 20.21
CA PRO A 93 6.69 -8.27 20.03
C PRO A 93 5.26 -8.51 20.54
N LYS A 94 4.74 -7.60 21.36
CA LYS A 94 3.35 -7.57 21.82
C LYS A 94 2.79 -6.16 21.79
N ASN A 95 1.47 -6.02 21.82
CA ASN A 95 0.86 -4.71 22.01
C ASN A 95 1.22 -4.17 23.41
N ASP A 96 1.44 -2.87 23.51
CA ASP A 96 1.66 -2.18 24.77
C ASP A 96 0.46 -2.44 25.70
N PRO A 97 0.67 -3.10 26.85
CA PRO A 97 -0.41 -3.43 27.77
C PRO A 97 -1.06 -2.19 28.41
N THR A 98 -0.41 -1.03 28.32
CA THR A 98 -0.91 0.25 28.83
C THR A 98 -1.74 1.03 27.81
N CYS A 99 -1.74 0.60 26.54
CA CYS A 99 -2.51 1.23 25.48
C CYS A 99 -4.02 1.07 25.72
N THR A 100 -4.73 2.19 25.76
CA THR A 100 -6.18 2.25 25.95
C THR A 100 -6.93 2.66 24.67
N VAL A 101 -6.22 2.97 23.59
CA VAL A 101 -6.80 3.39 22.31
C VAL A 101 -7.31 2.16 21.56
N PRO A 102 -8.58 2.15 21.10
CA PRO A 102 -9.10 1.05 20.29
C PRO A 102 -8.40 1.00 18.92
N SER A 103 -8.25 -0.22 18.38
CA SER A 103 -7.81 -0.37 16.99
C SER A 103 -8.93 0.10 16.07
N ALA A 104 -8.65 1.06 15.19
CA ALA A 104 -9.72 1.65 14.37
C ALA A 104 -9.20 2.13 13.03
N THR A 105 -9.98 1.90 11.97
CA THR A 105 -9.87 2.66 10.72
C THR A 105 -10.48 4.03 10.95
N VAL A 106 -9.69 5.09 10.78
CA VAL A 106 -10.08 6.48 11.07
C VAL A 106 -10.24 7.35 9.83
N ALA A 107 -9.64 6.95 8.71
CA ALA A 107 -9.80 7.60 7.41
C ALA A 107 -9.60 6.57 6.28
N VAL A 108 -10.21 6.82 5.12
CA VAL A 108 -10.11 5.95 3.93
C VAL A 108 -9.96 6.77 2.65
N GLY A 109 -9.29 6.22 1.64
CA GLY A 109 -9.07 6.86 0.34
C GLY A 109 -8.25 8.16 0.45
N GLU A 110 -8.69 9.20 -0.25
CA GLU A 110 -8.02 10.50 -0.32
C GLU A 110 -7.86 11.15 1.07
N GLU A 111 -8.86 11.04 1.95
CA GLU A 111 -8.78 11.55 3.33
C GLU A 111 -7.61 10.92 4.11
N ALA A 112 -7.36 9.62 3.92
CA ALA A 112 -6.25 8.94 4.56
C ALA A 112 -4.90 9.42 4.02
N LEU A 113 -4.79 9.62 2.70
CA LEU A 113 -3.59 10.12 2.05
C LEU A 113 -3.27 11.56 2.46
N ASP A 114 -4.29 12.43 2.47
CA ASP A 114 -4.16 13.83 2.87
C ASP A 114 -3.77 13.95 4.34
N THR A 115 -4.46 13.23 5.24
CA THR A 115 -4.13 13.21 6.66
C THR A 115 -2.69 12.76 6.89
N ARG A 116 -2.27 11.69 6.20
CA ARG A 116 -0.90 11.19 6.28
C ARG A 116 0.08 12.28 5.83
N LYS A 117 -0.21 12.96 4.71
CA LYS A 117 0.64 13.95 4.03
C LYS A 117 0.82 15.20 4.87
N GLU A 118 -0.29 15.75 5.34
CA GLU A 118 -0.31 16.94 6.20
C GLU A 118 0.51 16.72 7.48
N LEU A 119 0.37 15.55 8.10
CA LEU A 119 1.00 15.24 9.37
C LEU A 119 2.37 14.54 9.24
N GLY A 120 2.82 14.25 8.01
CA GLY A 120 4.07 13.56 7.72
C GLY A 120 4.19 12.18 8.41
N LEU A 121 3.06 11.46 8.50
CA LEU A 121 2.97 10.21 9.25
C LEU A 121 3.64 9.05 8.51
N MET A 122 4.45 8.31 9.26
CA MET A 122 5.00 7.04 8.86
C MET A 122 4.43 5.95 9.76
N ASN A 123 4.30 4.72 9.24
CA ASN A 123 3.82 3.60 10.05
C ASN A 123 4.64 3.48 11.33
N GLY A 124 3.99 3.16 12.44
CA GLY A 124 4.68 2.97 13.72
C GLY A 124 5.25 4.24 14.37
N ASP A 125 5.13 5.43 13.78
CA ASP A 125 5.39 6.68 14.50
C ASP A 125 4.56 6.72 15.79
N LEU A 126 5.10 7.22 16.90
CA LEU A 126 4.33 7.34 18.12
C LEU A 126 3.50 8.62 18.05
N VAL A 127 2.17 8.52 18.22
CA VAL A 127 1.25 9.64 18.18
C VAL A 127 0.38 9.65 19.44
N ASN A 128 0.04 10.85 19.91
CA ASN A 128 -1.05 11.05 20.85
C ASN A 128 -2.32 11.32 20.03
N VAL A 129 -3.35 10.53 20.28
CA VAL A 129 -4.57 10.55 19.47
C VAL A 129 -5.80 10.70 20.34
N THR A 130 -6.77 11.45 19.81
CA THR A 130 -8.14 11.54 20.34
C THR A 130 -9.07 11.06 19.24
N LEU A 131 -9.82 10.00 19.53
CA LEU A 131 -10.81 9.41 18.64
C LEU A 131 -12.21 9.67 19.18
N GLU A 132 -13.11 10.08 18.30
CA GLU A 132 -14.54 10.24 18.61
C GLU A 132 -15.29 9.04 18.01
N GLU A 133 -16.03 8.29 18.82
CA GLU A 133 -16.89 7.21 18.30
C GLU A 133 -18.01 7.82 17.45
N VAL A 134 -18.17 7.31 16.22
CA VAL A 134 -19.25 7.74 15.33
C VAL A 134 -20.43 6.79 15.52
N ASP A 135 -21.49 7.27 16.17
CA ASP A 135 -22.76 6.56 16.31
C ASP A 135 -23.91 7.44 15.79
N THR A 136 -24.41 7.15 14.58
CA THR A 136 -25.61 7.80 14.03
C THR A 136 -26.66 6.77 13.65
N GLU A 137 -27.92 7.16 13.46
CA GLU A 137 -28.95 6.22 12.98
C GLU A 137 -28.63 5.66 11.58
N GLU A 138 -27.95 6.46 10.75
CA GLU A 138 -27.53 6.11 9.39
C GLU A 138 -26.21 5.33 9.36
N ASN A 139 -25.39 5.45 10.43
CA ASN A 139 -24.10 4.81 10.60
C ASN A 139 -23.92 4.38 12.07
N PRO A 140 -24.66 3.35 12.52
CA PRO A 140 -24.67 2.96 13.92
C PRO A 140 -23.29 2.43 14.30
N SER A 141 -22.83 2.78 15.51
CA SER A 141 -21.52 2.31 15.94
C SER A 141 -21.45 0.79 15.94
N ARG A 142 -20.23 0.26 15.77
CA ARG A 142 -19.97 -1.17 15.73
C ARG A 142 -20.58 -1.90 16.94
N ARG A 143 -20.54 -1.28 18.13
CA ARG A 143 -21.16 -1.77 19.36
C ARG A 143 -22.69 -1.81 19.26
N ARG A 144 -23.32 -0.73 18.78
CA ARG A 144 -24.78 -0.64 18.62
C ARG A 144 -25.29 -1.65 17.59
N LEU A 145 -24.68 -1.70 16.40
CA LEU A 145 -25.08 -2.60 15.32
C LEU A 145 -25.08 -4.06 15.77
N LEU A 146 -24.12 -4.45 16.61
CA LEU A 146 -24.09 -5.78 17.17
C LEU A 146 -25.10 -6.09 18.25
N SER A 147 -25.33 -5.13 19.14
CA SER A 147 -26.37 -5.28 20.16
C SER A 147 -27.71 -5.57 19.48
N ILE A 148 -27.93 -4.91 18.33
CA ILE A 148 -29.08 -5.14 17.49
C ILE A 148 -29.02 -6.53 16.86
N ILE A 149 -27.94 -6.91 16.18
CA ILE A 149 -27.81 -8.25 15.57
C ILE A 149 -28.03 -9.39 16.58
N ARG A 150 -27.47 -9.29 17.78
CA ARG A 150 -27.68 -10.30 18.84
C ARG A 150 -29.13 -10.36 19.26
N GLU A 151 -29.79 -9.22 19.37
CA GLU A 151 -31.21 -9.16 19.72
C GLU A 151 -32.09 -9.70 18.59
N GLU A 152 -31.77 -9.43 17.33
CA GLU A 152 -32.43 -10.02 16.15
C GLU A 152 -32.26 -11.54 16.15
N GLN A 153 -31.06 -12.04 16.41
CA GLN A 153 -30.79 -13.49 16.51
C GLN A 153 -31.55 -14.14 17.68
N ARG A 154 -31.65 -13.44 18.82
CA ARG A 154 -32.33 -13.93 20.02
C ARG A 154 -33.86 -13.93 19.87
N THR A 155 -34.41 -12.91 19.22
CA THR A 155 -35.87 -12.66 19.19
C THR A 155 -36.51 -13.03 17.85
N GLY A 156 -35.72 -13.26 16.80
CA GLY A 156 -36.19 -13.45 15.43
C GLY A 156 -36.81 -12.19 14.81
N ARG A 157 -36.84 -11.07 15.54
CA ARG A 157 -37.42 -9.81 15.08
C ARG A 157 -36.35 -9.01 14.36
N GLN A 158 -36.63 -8.58 13.14
CA GLN A 158 -35.79 -7.61 12.44
C GLN A 158 -35.95 -6.23 13.11
N LEU A 159 -34.85 -5.72 13.66
CA LEU A 159 -34.76 -4.46 14.39
C LEU A 159 -34.06 -3.38 13.56
N LEU A 160 -33.23 -3.76 12.58
CA LEU A 160 -32.70 -2.87 11.56
C LEU A 160 -33.65 -2.81 10.36
N LYS A 161 -34.26 -1.63 10.15
CA LYS A 161 -34.93 -1.31 8.88
C LYS A 161 -33.83 -1.06 7.86
N THR A 162 -33.79 -1.85 6.80
CA THR A 162 -32.89 -1.79 5.62
C THR A 162 -31.57 -2.54 5.69
N THR A 163 -31.17 -2.97 4.49
CA THR A 163 -29.89 -3.50 4.00
C THR A 163 -28.71 -2.54 4.25
N THR A 164 -28.55 -2.05 5.48
CA THR A 164 -27.59 -0.99 5.79
C THR A 164 -26.17 -1.50 5.56
N GLN A 165 -25.47 -0.85 4.64
CA GLN A 165 -24.04 -1.03 4.46
C GLN A 165 -23.35 -0.61 5.75
N LEU A 166 -22.45 -1.46 6.25
CA LEU A 166 -21.77 -1.30 7.53
C LEU A 166 -20.97 0.01 7.59
N PRO A 167 -20.68 0.53 8.81
CA PRO A 167 -19.83 1.71 8.98
C PRO A 167 -18.51 1.56 8.25
N LYS A 168 -18.24 2.47 7.31
CA LYS A 168 -16.91 2.56 6.68
C LYS A 168 -15.85 3.02 7.69
N VAL A 169 -16.27 3.76 8.71
CA VAL A 169 -15.44 4.34 9.76
C VAL A 169 -16.22 4.24 11.07
N THR A 170 -15.62 3.61 12.09
CA THR A 170 -16.24 3.47 13.44
C THR A 170 -15.81 4.62 14.37
N TYR A 171 -14.69 5.26 14.06
CA TYR A 171 -14.12 6.36 14.85
C TYR A 171 -13.64 7.49 13.94
N LYS A 172 -13.99 8.72 14.26
CA LYS A 172 -13.46 9.91 13.60
C LYS A 172 -12.22 10.40 14.33
N LEU A 173 -11.22 10.83 13.58
CA LEU A 173 -10.03 11.47 14.14
C LEU A 173 -10.37 12.90 14.61
N LYS A 174 -10.29 13.16 15.92
CA LYS A 174 -10.54 14.49 16.50
C LYS A 174 -9.26 15.30 16.68
N SER A 175 -8.19 14.63 17.11
CA SER A 175 -6.86 15.23 17.14
C SER A 175 -5.79 14.15 16.99
N LEU A 176 -4.71 14.47 16.28
CA LEU A 176 -3.52 13.64 16.20
C LEU A 176 -2.28 14.51 16.36
N LYS A 177 -1.45 14.20 17.34
CA LYS A 177 -0.18 14.88 17.59
C LYS A 177 0.96 13.89 17.58
N GLN A 178 1.91 14.07 16.67
CA GLN A 178 3.12 13.24 16.64
C GLN A 178 3.97 13.48 17.89
N LEU A 179 4.29 12.39 18.60
CA LEU A 179 5.16 12.37 19.77
C LEU A 179 6.58 11.98 19.40
N LYS A 180 6.74 10.96 18.53
CA LYS A 180 8.05 10.46 18.11
C LYS A 180 8.03 10.00 16.66
N LYS A 181 9.06 10.43 15.92
CA LYS A 181 9.38 9.96 14.57
C LYS A 181 10.25 8.71 14.63
N ASN A 182 9.83 7.62 14.02
CA ASN A 182 10.68 6.44 13.82
C ASN A 182 11.65 6.64 12.65
N SER A 183 12.70 5.81 12.63
CA SER A 183 13.69 5.82 11.55
C SER A 183 13.15 5.13 10.31
N GLN A 184 13.69 5.51 9.15
CA GLN A 184 13.42 4.79 7.91
C GLN A 184 14.18 3.47 7.86
N LYS A 185 13.60 2.40 7.31
CA LYS A 185 14.25 1.07 7.42
C LYS A 185 14.18 0.16 6.18
N GLU A 186 13.27 0.37 5.22
CA GLU A 186 13.07 -0.52 4.06
C GLU A 186 13.74 -0.04 2.78
N ILE A 187 14.38 1.14 2.78
CA ILE A 187 15.16 1.60 1.64
C ILE A 187 16.56 1.00 1.74
N TYR A 188 17.02 0.36 0.67
CA TYR A 188 18.37 -0.18 0.61
C TYR A 188 19.41 0.95 0.74
N ALA A 189 20.27 0.83 1.74
CA ALA A 189 21.29 1.82 2.09
C ALA A 189 22.72 1.24 2.04
N GLY A 190 22.99 0.32 1.10
CA GLY A 190 24.31 -0.29 0.90
C GLY A 190 24.55 -1.61 1.64
N LYS A 191 23.62 -2.04 2.50
CA LYS A 191 23.65 -3.37 3.14
C LYS A 191 22.43 -4.18 2.69
N PRO A 192 22.61 -5.43 2.24
CA PRO A 192 21.49 -6.28 1.87
C PRO A 192 20.47 -6.40 3.01
N ILE A 193 19.19 -6.33 2.66
CA ILE A 193 18.07 -6.49 3.58
C ILE A 193 17.70 -7.96 3.62
N ASP A 194 18.03 -8.64 4.71
CA ASP A 194 17.71 -10.06 4.91
C ASP A 194 16.32 -10.21 5.56
N LEU A 195 15.35 -10.68 4.77
CA LEU A 195 13.95 -10.75 5.18
C LEU A 195 13.70 -11.91 6.14
N ARG A 196 13.14 -11.59 7.30
CA ARG A 196 12.56 -12.55 8.25
C ARG A 196 11.06 -12.65 7.99
N THR A 197 10.59 -13.79 7.52
CA THR A 197 9.20 -13.96 7.06
C THR A 197 8.53 -15.18 7.68
N ILE A 198 7.30 -15.00 8.15
CA ILE A 198 6.40 -16.08 8.53
C ILE A 198 5.14 -16.00 7.68
N VAL A 199 4.75 -17.13 7.09
CA VAL A 199 3.45 -17.27 6.41
C VAL A 199 2.51 -18.06 7.30
N TYR A 200 1.32 -17.53 7.53
CA TYR A 200 0.27 -18.16 8.31
C TYR A 200 -0.86 -18.60 7.39
N ILE A 201 -1.19 -19.89 7.42
CA ILE A 201 -2.38 -20.45 6.77
C ILE A 201 -3.53 -20.28 7.75
N MET A 202 -4.48 -19.38 7.49
CA MET A 202 -5.57 -19.08 8.41
C MET A 202 -6.74 -20.04 8.22
N ASP A 203 -7.36 -20.47 9.32
CA ASP A 203 -8.53 -21.35 9.31
C ASP A 203 -9.71 -20.73 10.08
N PHE A 204 -10.80 -20.44 9.37
CA PHE A 204 -12.04 -19.85 9.91
C PHE A 204 -13.19 -20.86 9.92
N SER A 205 -12.85 -22.16 10.02
CA SER A 205 -13.80 -23.27 10.07
C SER A 205 -14.87 -23.13 11.17
N ASP A 206 -14.56 -22.45 12.28
CA ASP A 206 -15.50 -22.14 13.36
C ASP A 206 -16.73 -21.33 12.89
N CYS A 207 -16.63 -20.60 11.78
CA CYS A 207 -17.77 -19.90 11.19
C CYS A 207 -18.84 -20.82 10.63
N LYS A 208 -18.54 -22.12 10.42
CA LYS A 208 -19.46 -23.11 9.83
C LYS A 208 -20.04 -22.68 8.48
N LEU A 209 -19.28 -21.89 7.72
CA LEU A 209 -19.62 -21.41 6.38
C LEU A 209 -18.77 -22.12 5.33
N SER A 210 -19.35 -22.40 4.17
CA SER A 210 -18.66 -23.14 3.10
C SER A 210 -17.48 -22.36 2.50
N GLY A 211 -16.31 -22.99 2.43
CA GLY A 211 -15.05 -22.40 1.91
C GLY A 211 -14.37 -21.41 2.85
N TRP A 212 -14.77 -21.39 4.12
CA TRP A 212 -14.13 -20.62 5.20
C TRP A 212 -13.08 -21.40 5.97
N SER A 213 -12.88 -22.68 5.64
CA SER A 213 -11.73 -23.42 6.11
C SER A 213 -10.52 -23.23 5.21
N ALA A 214 -9.31 -23.39 5.76
CA ALA A 214 -8.14 -23.57 4.93
C ALA A 214 -8.37 -24.77 3.97
N PRO A 215 -8.15 -24.63 2.65
CA PRO A 215 -8.32 -25.75 1.73
C PRO A 215 -7.37 -26.90 2.11
N PRO A 216 -7.83 -28.17 2.14
CA PRO A 216 -6.95 -29.30 2.50
C PRO A 216 -5.70 -29.44 1.63
N ALA A 217 -5.77 -29.00 0.37
CA ALA A 217 -4.65 -29.01 -0.57
C ALA A 217 -3.58 -27.93 -0.28
N LEU A 218 -3.89 -26.95 0.57
CA LEU A 218 -2.97 -25.89 0.94
C LEU A 218 -2.17 -26.29 2.19
N THR A 219 -1.04 -26.97 1.97
CA THR A 219 -0.14 -27.42 3.05
C THR A 219 1.03 -26.45 3.25
N LYS A 220 1.73 -26.59 4.39
CA LYS A 220 2.94 -25.82 4.70
C LYS A 220 4.03 -26.06 3.64
N GLU A 221 4.17 -27.31 3.22
CA GLU A 221 5.17 -27.77 2.26
C GLU A 221 4.88 -27.19 0.88
N LYS A 222 3.60 -27.14 0.47
CA LYS A 222 3.21 -26.52 -0.79
C LYS A 222 3.60 -25.04 -0.83
N ILE A 223 3.22 -24.25 0.18
CA ILE A 223 3.55 -22.82 0.21
C ILE A 223 5.06 -22.61 0.26
N ALA A 224 5.78 -23.41 1.06
CA ALA A 224 7.23 -23.33 1.12
C ALA A 224 7.89 -23.63 -0.23
N ALA A 225 7.43 -24.67 -0.94
CA ALA A 225 7.90 -25.02 -2.27
C ALA A 225 7.57 -23.95 -3.33
N ASP A 226 6.41 -23.29 -3.19
CA ASP A 226 5.99 -22.24 -4.11
C ASP A 226 6.74 -20.91 -3.88
N MET A 227 7.23 -20.62 -2.67
CA MET A 227 7.90 -19.36 -2.32
C MET A 227 9.43 -19.41 -2.39
N LEU A 228 10.03 -20.57 -2.12
CA LEU A 228 11.48 -20.76 -2.08
C LEU A 228 12.04 -21.23 -3.43
N ARG A 229 13.35 -21.08 -3.61
CA ARG A 229 14.06 -21.71 -4.73
C ARG A 229 14.13 -23.22 -4.52
N ALA A 230 13.39 -23.99 -5.32
CA ALA A 230 13.44 -25.44 -5.36
C ALA A 230 13.34 -25.94 -6.81
N ALA A 231 13.79 -27.17 -7.08
CA ALA A 231 13.83 -27.74 -8.44
C ALA A 231 12.46 -27.74 -9.15
N ASN A 232 11.37 -27.85 -8.39
CA ASN A 232 10.00 -27.86 -8.91
C ASN A 232 9.21 -26.58 -8.58
N ALA A 233 9.88 -25.54 -8.07
CA ALA A 233 9.21 -24.28 -7.73
C ALA A 233 8.71 -23.58 -9.01
N PRO A 234 7.55 -22.90 -8.95
CA PRO A 234 7.15 -21.99 -10.02
C PRO A 234 8.22 -20.95 -10.28
N SER A 235 8.36 -20.55 -11.55
CA SER A 235 9.39 -19.59 -11.91
C SER A 235 9.20 -18.24 -11.20
N ASN A 236 7.95 -17.81 -11.14
CA ASN A 236 7.47 -16.67 -10.38
C ASN A 236 7.29 -17.00 -8.90
N ASN A 237 8.39 -17.24 -8.17
CA ASN A 237 8.37 -17.38 -6.71
C ASN A 237 9.00 -16.18 -5.99
N LEU A 238 8.73 -16.03 -4.70
CA LEU A 238 9.17 -14.89 -3.91
C LEU A 238 10.70 -14.80 -3.75
N ALA A 239 11.38 -15.94 -3.61
CA ALA A 239 12.84 -15.99 -3.53
C ALA A 239 13.54 -15.56 -4.84
N ASN A 240 12.99 -15.95 -5.99
CA ASN A 240 13.42 -15.51 -7.30
C ASN A 240 13.09 -14.04 -7.51
N TYR A 241 11.89 -13.59 -7.12
CA TYR A 241 11.50 -12.19 -7.21
C TYR A 241 12.48 -11.29 -6.48
N TYR A 242 12.78 -11.56 -5.21
CA TYR A 242 13.74 -10.75 -4.47
C TYR A 242 15.14 -10.87 -5.03
N GLY A 243 15.67 -12.07 -5.24
CA GLY A 243 17.05 -12.20 -5.71
C GLY A 243 17.28 -11.60 -7.10
N THR A 244 16.33 -11.77 -8.03
CA THR A 244 16.43 -11.25 -9.40
C THR A 244 16.07 -9.78 -9.47
N CYS A 245 14.86 -9.39 -9.01
CA CYS A 245 14.36 -8.03 -9.19
C CYS A 245 15.05 -7.02 -8.28
N SER A 246 15.68 -7.43 -7.15
CA SER A 246 16.43 -6.51 -6.29
C SER A 246 17.94 -6.50 -6.53
N TYR A 247 18.45 -7.31 -7.47
CA TYR A 247 19.90 -7.53 -7.64
C TYR A 247 20.59 -7.99 -6.35
N GLU A 248 19.95 -8.92 -5.63
CA GLU A 248 20.40 -9.44 -4.33
C GLU A 248 20.52 -8.38 -3.21
N LYS A 249 19.98 -7.17 -3.40
CA LYS A 249 19.90 -6.13 -2.36
C LYS A 249 18.87 -6.47 -1.28
N THR A 250 17.90 -7.31 -1.62
CA THR A 250 16.99 -7.95 -0.66
C THR A 250 17.14 -9.45 -0.78
N LEU A 251 17.31 -10.11 0.35
CA LEU A 251 17.48 -11.55 0.45
C LEU A 251 16.25 -12.18 1.08
N PHE A 252 15.80 -13.28 0.49
CA PHE A 252 14.73 -14.13 1.03
C PHE A 252 15.30 -15.54 1.22
N SER A 253 15.89 -15.76 2.40
CA SER A 253 16.60 -17.00 2.71
C SER A 253 15.65 -18.06 3.30
N PRO A 254 15.82 -19.35 2.93
CA PRO A 254 15.15 -20.45 3.60
C PRO A 254 15.33 -20.44 5.12
N ASP A 255 16.49 -20.03 5.64
CA ASP A 255 16.78 -20.01 7.09
C ASP A 255 15.93 -18.99 7.86
N ASN A 256 15.40 -18.01 7.14
CA ASN A 256 14.68 -16.86 7.68
C ASN A 256 13.19 -16.89 7.31
N PHE A 257 12.74 -18.04 6.82
CA PHE A 257 11.39 -18.27 6.33
C PHE A 257 10.75 -19.50 6.97
N MET A 258 9.48 -19.36 7.37
CA MET A 258 8.66 -20.48 7.86
C MET A 258 7.20 -20.34 7.45
N VAL A 259 6.52 -21.49 7.30
CA VAL A 259 5.07 -21.57 7.09
C VAL A 259 4.42 -22.27 8.28
N LEU A 260 3.37 -21.67 8.83
CA LEU A 260 2.63 -22.13 9.99
C LEU A 260 1.14 -22.31 9.66
N GLY A 261 0.47 -23.17 10.44
CA GLY A 261 -0.96 -23.41 10.35
C GLY A 261 -1.35 -24.83 9.91
N PRO A 262 -2.65 -25.10 9.68
CA PRO A 262 -3.75 -24.14 9.76
C PRO A 262 -3.90 -23.51 11.15
N VAL A 263 -4.03 -22.19 11.21
CA VAL A 263 -4.19 -21.40 12.44
C VAL A 263 -5.68 -21.23 12.71
N PRO A 264 -6.25 -21.89 13.73
CA PRO A 264 -7.66 -21.76 14.04
C PRO A 264 -7.94 -20.37 14.63
N VAL A 265 -8.92 -19.67 14.07
CA VAL A 265 -9.44 -18.41 14.62
C VAL A 265 -10.93 -18.56 14.90
N PRO A 266 -11.39 -18.28 16.14
CA PRO A 266 -12.82 -18.27 16.45
C PRO A 266 -13.55 -17.30 15.52
N CYS A 267 -14.75 -17.69 15.06
CA CYS A 267 -15.50 -16.88 14.12
C CYS A 267 -15.91 -15.53 14.71
N ILE A 268 -16.27 -15.55 16.00
CA ILE A 268 -16.69 -14.39 16.76
C ILE A 268 -15.92 -14.40 18.07
N GLY A 269 -15.46 -13.23 18.51
CA GLY A 269 -14.79 -13.10 19.80
C GLY A 269 -14.67 -11.65 20.26
N GLY A 270 -14.07 -11.47 21.44
CA GLY A 270 -13.78 -10.18 22.02
C GLY A 270 -12.29 -10.06 22.34
N VAL A 271 -11.75 -8.85 22.18
CA VAL A 271 -10.43 -8.46 22.67
C VAL A 271 -10.58 -8.27 24.18
N THR A 272 -10.31 -9.33 24.94
CA THR A 272 -10.29 -9.21 26.40
C THR A 272 -9.17 -8.25 26.80
N PRO A 273 -9.44 -7.23 27.63
CA PRO A 273 -8.38 -6.39 28.16
C PRO A 273 -7.43 -7.22 29.04
N PRO A 274 -6.16 -6.81 29.20
CA PRO A 274 -5.30 -7.43 30.19
C PRO A 274 -5.93 -7.36 31.59
N PRO A 275 -5.76 -8.40 32.44
CA PRO A 275 -6.32 -8.42 33.78
C PRO A 275 -5.80 -7.25 34.62
N ARG A 276 -6.70 -6.49 35.25
CA ARG A 276 -6.32 -5.38 36.14
C ARG A 276 -5.65 -5.91 37.42
N PRO A 277 -4.72 -5.15 38.02
CA PRO A 277 -4.33 -5.39 39.40
C PRO A 277 -5.56 -5.28 40.34
N PRO A 278 -5.60 -6.07 41.43
CA PRO A 278 -6.77 -6.13 42.30
C PRO A 278 -7.10 -4.76 42.91
N ARG A 279 -8.35 -4.31 42.73
CA ARG A 279 -8.85 -3.10 43.40
C ARG A 279 -9.08 -3.38 44.90
N PRO A 280 -8.82 -2.40 45.78
CA PRO A 280 -9.26 -2.49 47.17
C PRO A 280 -10.80 -2.59 47.25
N PRO A 281 -11.35 -3.25 48.28
CA PRO A 281 -12.78 -3.53 48.40
C PRO A 281 -13.60 -2.25 48.44
N ARG A 282 -14.68 -2.19 47.64
CA ARG A 282 -15.63 -1.08 47.66
C ARG A 282 -16.50 -1.10 48.93
N PRO A 283 -16.85 0.06 49.50
CA PRO A 283 -17.86 0.14 50.55
C PRO A 283 -19.25 -0.25 50.02
N PRO A 284 -20.15 -0.75 50.90
CA PRO A 284 -21.45 -1.29 50.49
C PRO A 284 -22.38 -0.23 49.88
N PRO A 285 -23.33 -0.63 49.01
CA PRO A 285 -24.21 0.31 48.31
C PRO A 285 -25.24 0.94 49.25
N ARG A 286 -25.51 2.24 49.07
CA ARG A 286 -26.57 2.95 49.78
C ARG A 286 -27.92 2.59 49.16
N ALA A 287 -28.89 2.16 49.97
CA ALA A 287 -30.23 1.80 49.53
C ALA A 287 -30.96 3.04 48.96
N GLY A 288 -31.51 2.91 47.74
CA GLY A 288 -32.35 3.95 47.12
C GLY A 288 -31.85 4.50 45.77
N ALA A 289 -30.66 4.11 45.30
CA ALA A 289 -30.25 4.45 43.94
C ALA A 289 -30.89 3.48 42.94
N ALA A 290 -31.76 3.99 42.07
CA ALA A 290 -32.21 3.29 40.88
C ALA A 290 -30.98 2.74 40.14
N THR A 291 -30.99 1.45 39.84
CA THR A 291 -29.99 0.81 38.99
C THR A 291 -30.12 1.38 37.59
N SER A 292 -29.46 2.52 37.34
CA SER A 292 -29.08 2.85 35.99
C SER A 292 -28.21 1.69 35.50
N LEU A 293 -28.55 1.12 34.35
CA LEU A 293 -27.74 0.15 33.63
C LEU A 293 -26.43 0.76 33.09
N SER A 294 -25.87 1.75 33.81
CA SER A 294 -24.50 2.21 33.66
C SER A 294 -23.57 1.15 34.27
N ARG A 295 -23.52 -0.04 33.67
CA ARG A 295 -22.27 -0.80 33.64
C ARG A 295 -21.34 -0.05 32.69
N ARG A 296 -20.74 0.99 33.26
CA ARG A 296 -19.47 1.56 32.80
C ARG A 296 -18.47 0.41 32.69
N ASN A 297 -18.32 -0.11 31.47
CA ASN A 297 -17.27 -1.07 31.14
C ASN A 297 -16.11 -0.24 30.62
N ASP A 298 -15.24 0.15 31.55
CA ASP A 298 -14.16 1.13 31.41
C ASP A 298 -12.95 0.58 30.62
N THR A 299 -13.20 -0.12 29.52
CA THR A 299 -12.21 -0.57 28.53
C THR A 299 -12.98 -0.81 27.23
N TYR A 300 -12.53 -0.22 26.11
CA TYR A 300 -13.11 -0.48 24.80
C TYR A 300 -13.05 -1.98 24.50
N ASP A 301 -14.19 -2.69 24.65
CA ASP A 301 -14.35 -4.08 24.22
C ASP A 301 -14.36 -4.09 22.69
N ASP A 302 -13.18 -4.11 22.07
CA ASP A 302 -13.07 -4.39 20.64
C ASP A 302 -13.46 -5.86 20.40
N TRP A 303 -14.20 -6.15 19.34
CA TRP A 303 -14.78 -7.47 19.10
C TRP A 303 -14.83 -7.72 17.59
N TRP A 304 -14.72 -8.98 17.17
CA TRP A 304 -14.67 -9.35 15.76
C TRP A 304 -15.77 -10.34 15.37
N ASP A 305 -16.18 -10.30 14.09
CA ASP A 305 -17.04 -11.31 13.45
C ASP A 305 -16.53 -11.55 12.03
N LEU A 306 -15.76 -12.63 11.88
CA LEU A 306 -15.10 -12.96 10.61
C LEU A 306 -16.13 -13.18 9.50
N SER A 307 -17.31 -13.71 9.83
CA SER A 307 -18.35 -14.04 8.83
C SER A 307 -18.89 -12.82 8.09
N LYS A 308 -18.68 -11.61 8.65
CA LYS A 308 -19.22 -10.36 8.15
C LYS A 308 -18.16 -9.35 7.74
N PHE A 309 -16.97 -9.38 8.34
CA PHE A 309 -16.04 -8.26 8.29
C PHE A 309 -14.59 -8.69 7.99
N CYS A 310 -13.77 -7.71 7.57
CA CYS A 310 -12.32 -7.83 7.39
C CYS A 310 -11.58 -6.54 7.79
N THR A 311 -12.11 -5.81 8.78
CA THR A 311 -11.61 -4.49 9.20
C THR A 311 -10.48 -4.61 10.22
N ALA A 312 -10.00 -3.48 10.76
CA ALA A 312 -8.92 -3.43 11.74
C ALA A 312 -9.09 -4.43 12.91
N SER A 313 -10.32 -4.60 13.44
CA SER A 313 -10.61 -5.54 14.53
C SER A 313 -10.38 -7.01 14.12
N GLU A 314 -10.85 -7.41 12.92
CA GLU A 314 -10.64 -8.78 12.41
C GLU A 314 -9.16 -9.03 12.10
N GLN A 315 -8.49 -8.05 11.49
CA GLN A 315 -7.06 -8.09 11.22
C GLN A 315 -6.28 -8.31 12.52
N GLN A 316 -6.60 -7.56 13.57
CA GLN A 316 -5.98 -7.74 14.88
C GLN A 316 -6.25 -9.13 15.48
N ALA A 317 -7.46 -9.67 15.31
CA ALA A 317 -7.77 -11.02 15.76
C ALA A 317 -6.92 -12.08 15.04
N TRP A 318 -6.74 -11.94 13.71
CA TRP A 318 -5.87 -12.81 12.91
C TRP A 318 -4.42 -12.74 13.36
N GLU A 319 -3.87 -11.53 13.52
CA GLU A 319 -2.49 -11.33 13.96
C GLU A 319 -2.23 -11.93 15.35
N ARG A 320 -3.15 -11.72 16.31
CA ARG A 320 -3.03 -12.26 17.68
C ARG A 320 -3.11 -13.78 17.70
N ALA A 321 -4.05 -14.37 16.98
CA ALA A 321 -4.20 -15.82 16.90
C ALA A 321 -2.96 -16.48 16.26
N ALA A 322 -2.45 -15.88 15.18
CA ALA A 322 -1.24 -16.32 14.50
C ALA A 322 0.00 -16.26 15.40
N GLU A 323 0.20 -15.17 16.13
CA GLU A 323 1.32 -15.01 17.05
C GLU A 323 1.24 -16.02 18.21
N ALA A 324 0.06 -16.16 18.83
CA ALA A 324 -0.16 -17.13 19.90
C ALA A 324 0.07 -18.57 19.44
N TYR A 325 -0.40 -18.91 18.23
CA TYR A 325 -0.16 -20.22 17.63
C TYR A 325 1.34 -20.48 17.42
N ALA A 326 2.07 -19.51 16.87
CA ALA A 326 3.50 -19.67 16.62
C ALA A 326 4.30 -19.87 17.92
N GLN A 327 3.98 -19.10 18.96
CA GLN A 327 4.61 -19.27 20.28
C GLN A 327 4.29 -20.65 20.90
N ALA A 328 3.05 -21.13 20.73
CA ALA A 328 2.67 -22.46 21.18
C ALA A 328 3.42 -23.57 20.41
N GLU A 329 3.65 -23.40 19.11
CA GLU A 329 4.48 -24.34 18.32
C GLU A 329 5.92 -24.40 18.82
N VAL A 330 6.53 -23.25 19.18
CA VAL A 330 7.86 -23.26 19.82
C VAL A 330 7.83 -23.99 21.15
N ALA A 331 6.81 -23.74 21.98
CA ALA A 331 6.71 -24.33 23.32
C ALA A 331 6.59 -25.86 23.31
N LYS A 332 6.10 -26.47 22.22
CA LYS A 332 6.00 -27.92 22.08
C LYS A 332 7.36 -28.61 22.04
N ASP A 333 8.33 -28.03 21.32
CA ASP A 333 9.69 -28.57 21.22
C ASP A 333 10.71 -27.44 20.92
N PRO A 334 11.12 -26.68 21.95
CA PRO A 334 11.97 -25.50 21.78
C PRO A 334 13.41 -25.83 21.38
N ASN A 335 13.86 -27.09 21.59
CA ASN A 335 15.24 -27.50 21.34
C ASN A 335 15.46 -28.12 19.96
N SER A 336 14.38 -28.53 19.28
CA SER A 336 14.42 -28.96 17.89
C SER A 336 14.97 -27.87 16.96
N ALA A 337 15.49 -28.28 15.80
CA ALA A 337 15.91 -27.34 14.76
C ALA A 337 14.73 -26.45 14.31
N TYR A 338 13.52 -27.01 14.23
CA TYR A 338 12.30 -26.28 13.91
C TYR A 338 11.96 -25.23 14.97
N GLY A 339 11.93 -25.61 16.25
CA GLY A 339 11.63 -24.72 17.36
C GLY A 339 12.64 -23.58 17.51
N LYS A 340 13.94 -23.88 17.39
CA LYS A 340 15.01 -22.87 17.41
C LYS A 340 14.89 -21.87 16.27
N LYS A 341 14.62 -22.35 15.05
CA LYS A 341 14.43 -21.50 13.87
C LYS A 341 13.21 -20.60 14.04
N LEU A 342 12.07 -21.16 14.46
CA LEU A 342 10.85 -20.39 14.68
C LEU A 342 11.05 -19.35 15.78
N GLN A 343 11.70 -19.72 16.88
CA GLN A 343 12.03 -18.80 17.97
C GLN A 343 12.90 -17.64 17.51
N ALA A 344 13.93 -17.91 16.69
CA ALA A 344 14.82 -16.89 16.17
C ALA A 344 14.09 -15.88 15.27
N ILE A 345 13.13 -16.35 14.46
CA ILE A 345 12.29 -15.47 13.63
C ILE A 345 11.27 -14.70 14.50
N LEU A 346 10.64 -15.35 15.48
CA LEU A 346 9.62 -14.72 16.33
C LEU A 346 10.16 -13.62 17.23
N THR A 347 11.36 -13.81 17.78
CA THR A 347 12.05 -12.84 18.66
C THR A 347 12.79 -11.74 17.90
N TRP A 348 12.72 -11.76 16.57
CA TRP A 348 13.31 -10.73 15.75
C TRP A 348 12.65 -9.37 16.02
N LYS A 349 13.47 -8.39 16.40
CA LYS A 349 12.99 -7.13 16.97
C LYS A 349 12.58 -6.08 15.93
N GLU A 350 12.89 -6.32 14.65
CA GLU A 350 12.70 -5.32 13.61
C GLU A 350 12.10 -5.90 12.33
N ARG A 351 10.89 -5.48 11.95
CA ARG A 351 10.40 -5.63 10.57
C ARG A 351 10.22 -7.09 10.12
N ARG A 352 9.80 -7.97 11.04
CA ARG A 352 9.39 -9.33 10.68
C ARG A 352 8.16 -9.27 9.78
N ARG A 353 8.22 -9.91 8.62
CA ARG A 353 7.11 -9.94 7.65
C ARG A 353 6.18 -11.10 7.98
N ASN A 354 4.91 -10.78 8.17
CA ASN A 354 3.86 -11.75 8.43
C ASN A 354 2.89 -11.74 7.25
N ILE A 355 2.83 -12.86 6.52
CA ILE A 355 1.91 -13.04 5.41
C ILE A 355 0.78 -13.94 5.87
N TYR A 356 -0.46 -13.48 5.81
CA TYR A 356 -1.65 -14.21 6.21
C TYR A 356 -2.41 -14.68 4.98
N VAL A 357 -2.40 -15.99 4.72
CA VAL A 357 -3.18 -16.59 3.65
C VAL A 357 -4.56 -16.94 4.18
N LEU A 358 -5.56 -16.19 3.73
CA LEU A 358 -6.94 -16.32 4.17
C LEU A 358 -7.71 -17.36 3.33
N PRO A 359 -8.77 -17.98 3.87
CA PRO A 359 -9.67 -18.81 3.08
C PRO A 359 -10.28 -18.04 1.89
N PRO A 360 -10.59 -18.70 0.75
CA PRO A 360 -11.05 -18.01 -0.45
C PRO A 360 -12.44 -17.36 -0.30
N SER A 361 -13.30 -17.90 0.57
CA SER A 361 -14.68 -17.43 0.75
C SER A 361 -14.85 -16.28 1.76
N VAL A 362 -13.77 -15.74 2.33
CA VAL A 362 -13.86 -14.61 3.26
C VAL A 362 -14.52 -13.39 2.60
N LYS A 363 -15.21 -12.57 3.39
CA LYS A 363 -15.96 -11.39 2.89
C LYS A 363 -15.10 -10.16 2.58
N CYS A 364 -13.78 -10.32 2.47
CA CYS A 364 -12.90 -9.21 2.17
C CYS A 364 -13.11 -8.73 0.72
N SER A 365 -13.25 -7.41 0.53
CA SER A 365 -13.51 -6.81 -0.79
C SER A 365 -12.28 -6.75 -1.70
N TRP A 366 -11.13 -7.16 -1.19
CA TRP A 366 -9.82 -7.14 -1.82
C TRP A 366 -9.28 -8.57 -2.03
N SER A 367 -8.26 -8.69 -2.86
CA SER A 367 -7.51 -9.94 -3.07
C SER A 367 -6.19 -9.95 -2.34
N GLY A 368 -5.58 -8.79 -2.16
CA GLY A 368 -4.47 -8.59 -1.25
C GLY A 368 -4.63 -7.28 -0.48
N TYR A 369 -3.99 -7.20 0.68
CA TYR A 369 -4.00 -6.02 1.53
C TYR A 369 -2.73 -5.99 2.39
N ALA A 370 -2.06 -4.86 2.52
CA ALA A 370 -0.79 -4.82 3.25
C ALA A 370 -0.50 -3.49 3.93
N ASP A 371 0.35 -3.54 4.96
CA ASP A 371 0.96 -2.36 5.57
C ASP A 371 1.82 -1.62 4.53
N VAL A 372 1.59 -0.31 4.38
CA VAL A 372 2.43 0.56 3.56
C VAL A 372 3.57 1.10 4.41
N THR A 373 4.82 0.72 4.11
CA THR A 373 6.04 0.90 4.93
C THR A 373 6.11 -0.01 6.15
N CYS A 374 7.26 -0.66 6.31
CA CYS A 374 7.53 -1.62 7.38
C CYS A 374 8.48 -1.04 8.41
N THR A 375 7.92 -0.25 9.32
CA THR A 375 8.67 0.57 10.29
C THR A 375 8.37 0.18 11.74
N SER A 376 7.41 -0.72 11.95
CA SER A 376 7.14 -1.37 13.24
C SER A 376 7.92 -2.69 13.40
N ALA A 377 7.82 -3.34 14.56
CA ALA A 377 8.49 -4.63 14.81
C ALA A 377 8.02 -5.75 13.87
N THR A 378 6.78 -5.66 13.38
CA THR A 378 6.17 -6.65 12.46
C THR A 378 5.36 -5.95 11.39
N CYS A 379 5.29 -6.51 10.19
CA CYS A 379 4.53 -5.93 9.09
C CYS A 379 3.68 -6.99 8.43
N SER A 380 2.44 -6.63 8.13
CA SER A 380 1.41 -7.56 7.72
C SER A 380 1.10 -7.42 6.23
N ALA A 381 0.93 -8.55 5.57
CA ALA A 381 0.33 -8.68 4.25
C ALA A 381 -0.73 -9.79 4.32
N TYR A 382 -1.91 -9.57 3.76
CA TYR A 382 -3.01 -10.53 3.73
C TYR A 382 -3.33 -10.87 2.28
N VAL A 383 -3.55 -12.15 2.02
CA VAL A 383 -3.87 -12.64 0.68
C VAL A 383 -5.10 -13.52 0.76
N ARG A 384 -6.11 -13.18 -0.04
CA ARG A 384 -7.38 -13.91 -0.05
C ARG A 384 -7.31 -15.11 -0.97
N GLY A 385 -7.36 -16.29 -0.37
CA GLY A 385 -7.21 -17.56 -1.07
C GLY A 385 -5.79 -17.79 -1.56
N TYR A 386 -5.56 -18.97 -2.12
CA TYR A 386 -4.27 -19.36 -2.69
C TYR A 386 -4.49 -20.08 -4.02
N SER A 387 -4.55 -19.30 -5.10
CA SER A 387 -4.73 -19.76 -6.48
C SER A 387 -3.45 -19.55 -7.31
N ASP A 388 -3.49 -19.87 -8.61
CA ASP A 388 -2.35 -19.74 -9.51
C ASP A 388 -1.74 -18.32 -9.58
N ASN A 389 -2.55 -17.29 -9.28
CA ASN A 389 -2.10 -15.89 -9.26
C ASN A 389 -1.71 -15.40 -7.86
N ALA A 390 -1.81 -16.25 -6.83
CA ALA A 390 -1.54 -15.85 -5.45
C ALA A 390 -0.12 -15.30 -5.29
N MET A 391 0.85 -15.83 -6.05
CA MET A 391 2.23 -15.37 -5.90
C MET A 391 2.45 -13.95 -6.43
N GLN A 392 1.79 -13.52 -7.51
CA GLN A 392 1.90 -12.12 -7.94
C GLN A 392 1.21 -11.19 -6.93
N VAL A 393 0.07 -11.62 -6.36
CA VAL A 393 -0.59 -10.86 -5.28
C VAL A 393 0.34 -10.76 -4.07
N ILE A 394 0.99 -11.86 -3.65
CA ILE A 394 1.96 -11.85 -2.55
C ILE A 394 3.12 -10.87 -2.85
N MET A 395 3.68 -10.90 -4.06
CA MET A 395 4.75 -9.97 -4.45
C MET A 395 4.27 -8.52 -4.40
N HIS A 396 3.07 -8.24 -4.94
CA HIS A 396 2.42 -6.93 -4.91
C HIS A 396 2.23 -6.41 -3.47
N GLU A 397 1.63 -7.23 -2.60
CA GLU A 397 1.42 -6.87 -1.21
C GLU A 397 2.73 -6.70 -0.43
N ALA A 398 3.73 -7.54 -0.71
CA ALA A 398 5.03 -7.42 -0.08
C ALA A 398 5.78 -6.14 -0.48
N MET A 399 5.48 -5.58 -1.64
CA MET A 399 6.03 -4.31 -2.11
C MET A 399 5.40 -3.09 -1.41
N HIS A 400 4.15 -3.18 -0.96
CA HIS A 400 3.60 -2.15 -0.06
C HIS A 400 4.40 -2.04 1.24
N ASN A 401 4.95 -3.14 1.76
CA ASN A 401 5.81 -3.08 2.96
C ASN A 401 7.09 -2.27 2.73
N TYR A 402 7.56 -2.09 1.48
CA TYR A 402 8.64 -1.15 1.14
C TYR A 402 8.18 0.31 1.00
N GLY A 403 6.89 0.57 1.21
CA GLY A 403 6.29 1.88 1.01
C GLY A 403 6.03 2.22 -0.46
N LEU A 404 5.96 1.21 -1.35
CA LEU A 404 5.54 1.42 -2.73
C LEU A 404 4.02 1.65 -2.77
N GLU A 405 3.60 2.62 -3.58
CA GLU A 405 2.22 2.83 -3.98
C GLU A 405 1.94 2.03 -5.27
N HIS A 406 0.68 1.94 -5.70
CA HIS A 406 0.33 1.35 -6.99
C HIS A 406 1.04 2.06 -8.15
N ALA A 407 1.22 1.36 -9.28
CA ALA A 407 1.80 1.88 -10.51
C ALA A 407 0.72 2.02 -11.60
N GLY A 408 0.51 3.25 -12.07
CA GLY A 408 -0.65 3.63 -12.87
C GLY A 408 -0.35 4.14 -14.27
N ARG A 409 -1.43 4.50 -14.98
CA ARG A 409 -1.41 5.24 -16.24
C ARG A 409 -2.56 6.24 -16.29
N GLY A 410 -2.24 7.54 -16.27
CA GLY A 410 -3.22 8.60 -16.08
C GLY A 410 -4.04 8.39 -14.80
N THR A 411 -5.36 8.31 -14.94
CA THR A 411 -6.31 8.03 -13.84
C THR A 411 -6.46 6.54 -13.52
N LEU A 412 -5.89 5.64 -14.33
CA LEU A 412 -5.97 4.21 -14.10
C LEU A 412 -4.90 3.79 -13.07
N GLU A 413 -5.35 3.43 -11.87
CA GLU A 413 -4.52 3.08 -10.72
C GLU A 413 -3.51 1.96 -11.00
N TYR A 414 -3.95 0.88 -11.64
CA TYR A 414 -3.12 -0.26 -12.07
C TYR A 414 -2.79 -0.19 -13.56
N GLY A 415 -2.70 1.01 -14.12
CA GLY A 415 -2.53 1.20 -15.56
C GLY A 415 -1.15 0.86 -16.11
N ASP A 416 -0.17 0.59 -15.25
CA ASP A 416 1.18 0.21 -15.66
C ASP A 416 1.32 -1.32 -15.74
N ALA A 417 1.28 -1.88 -16.96
CA ALA A 417 1.48 -3.32 -17.17
C ALA A 417 2.95 -3.76 -17.11
N THR A 418 3.88 -2.86 -16.74
CA THR A 418 5.32 -3.11 -16.67
C THR A 418 5.84 -3.20 -15.24
N ASP A 419 4.96 -3.14 -14.25
CA ASP A 419 5.30 -3.14 -12.83
C ASP A 419 4.41 -4.12 -12.05
N VAL A 420 4.98 -4.81 -11.06
CA VAL A 420 4.22 -5.65 -10.13
C VAL A 420 3.15 -4.86 -9.36
N MET A 421 3.38 -3.57 -9.13
CA MET A 421 2.47 -2.62 -8.48
C MET A 421 1.37 -2.11 -9.41
N GLY A 422 1.40 -2.48 -10.70
CA GLY A 422 0.38 -2.12 -11.70
C GLY A 422 -0.42 -3.33 -12.19
N ASP A 423 -0.61 -3.47 -13.50
CA ASP A 423 -1.34 -4.59 -14.12
C ASP A 423 -0.42 -5.80 -14.33
N PHE A 424 -0.15 -6.54 -13.25
CA PHE A 424 0.68 -7.75 -13.30
C PHE A 424 0.01 -8.94 -13.99
N ASN A 425 -1.26 -8.84 -14.40
CA ASN A 425 -2.03 -9.99 -14.91
C ASN A 425 -1.49 -10.53 -16.21
N LYS A 426 -0.87 -9.65 -16.99
CA LYS A 426 -0.22 -10.02 -18.25
C LYS A 426 1.13 -10.71 -18.04
N ALA A 427 1.63 -10.76 -16.80
CA ALA A 427 2.89 -11.43 -16.48
C ALA A 427 2.83 -12.96 -16.57
N GLY A 428 1.63 -13.54 -16.44
CA GLY A 428 1.46 -14.99 -16.39
C GLY A 428 2.40 -15.61 -15.36
N LYS A 429 3.13 -16.67 -15.73
CA LYS A 429 4.06 -17.37 -14.82
C LYS A 429 5.47 -16.75 -14.77
N GLY A 430 5.71 -15.63 -15.44
CA GLY A 430 6.99 -14.93 -15.44
C GLY A 430 7.14 -13.97 -14.27
N LEU A 431 8.37 -13.53 -14.00
CA LEU A 431 8.65 -12.44 -13.06
C LEU A 431 8.39 -11.09 -13.75
N LEU A 432 7.62 -10.22 -13.10
CA LEU A 432 7.48 -8.83 -13.50
C LEU A 432 8.13 -7.97 -12.42
N CYS A 433 9.28 -7.37 -12.71
CA CYS A 433 10.01 -6.56 -11.74
C CYS A 433 9.46 -5.13 -11.69
N PRO A 434 9.67 -4.38 -10.60
CA PRO A 434 9.19 -3.01 -10.49
C PRO A 434 9.77 -2.09 -11.58
N ASN A 435 9.03 -1.05 -11.94
CA ASN A 435 9.47 -0.02 -12.88
C ASN A 435 10.57 0.86 -12.25
N ALA A 436 11.24 1.66 -13.09
CA ALA A 436 12.37 2.47 -12.64
C ALA A 436 12.06 3.41 -11.46
N PRO A 437 10.96 4.17 -11.43
CA PRO A 437 10.61 4.96 -10.25
C PRO A 437 10.48 4.17 -8.94
N ASN A 438 9.80 3.02 -8.99
CA ASN A 438 9.63 2.17 -7.81
C ASN A 438 10.96 1.56 -7.36
N MET A 439 11.77 1.08 -8.31
CA MET A 439 13.13 0.57 -8.06
C MET A 439 14.05 1.65 -7.47
N TYR A 440 13.97 2.88 -7.99
CA TYR A 440 14.68 4.03 -7.45
C TYR A 440 14.26 4.30 -6.03
N ARG A 441 12.96 4.42 -5.75
CA ARG A 441 12.41 4.74 -4.43
C ARG A 441 12.95 3.82 -3.31
N ILE A 442 13.06 2.53 -3.58
CA ILE A 442 13.48 1.52 -2.58
C ILE A 442 14.99 1.23 -2.61
N GLY A 443 15.74 1.95 -3.45
CA GLY A 443 17.20 1.82 -3.57
C GLY A 443 17.66 0.55 -4.29
N TRP A 444 16.75 -0.18 -4.94
CA TRP A 444 17.11 -1.37 -5.70
C TRP A 444 17.79 -1.03 -7.02
N ALA A 445 17.45 0.10 -7.63
CA ALA A 445 18.20 0.64 -8.76
C ALA A 445 18.51 2.12 -8.54
N LYS A 446 19.43 2.62 -9.36
CA LYS A 446 19.88 4.02 -9.35
C LYS A 446 20.05 4.53 -10.77
N PRO A 447 20.22 5.85 -10.96
CA PRO A 447 20.49 6.38 -12.27
C PRO A 447 21.86 5.92 -12.79
N ILE A 448 22.06 5.99 -14.10
CA ILE A 448 23.27 5.51 -14.76
C ILE A 448 24.54 6.18 -14.20
N ASN A 449 25.63 5.42 -14.18
CA ASN A 449 26.96 5.92 -13.87
C ASN A 449 27.71 6.35 -15.15
N PRO A 450 28.87 7.02 -15.03
CA PRO A 450 29.70 7.32 -16.19
C PRO A 450 30.08 6.05 -16.98
N PRO A 451 30.24 6.16 -18.31
CA PRO A 451 30.70 5.06 -19.15
C PRO A 451 31.95 4.37 -18.59
N GLY A 452 32.00 3.04 -18.70
CA GLY A 452 33.11 2.23 -18.18
C GLY A 452 32.99 1.82 -16.71
N THR A 453 32.01 2.35 -15.96
CA THR A 453 31.75 1.90 -14.59
C THR A 453 31.25 0.44 -14.59
N PRO A 454 31.85 -0.47 -13.81
CA PRO A 454 31.33 -1.84 -13.66
C PRO A 454 29.91 -1.86 -13.06
N PRO A 455 29.10 -2.90 -13.32
CA PRO A 455 27.76 -3.00 -12.75
C PRO A 455 27.81 -3.34 -11.26
N PHE A 456 26.75 -3.03 -10.50
CA PHE A 456 26.57 -3.42 -9.09
C PHE A 456 27.59 -2.82 -8.10
N ILE A 457 28.26 -1.72 -8.46
CA ILE A 457 29.18 -1.01 -7.56
C ILE A 457 28.38 -0.17 -6.55
N ILE A 458 28.46 -0.51 -5.27
CA ILE A 458 27.62 0.08 -4.21
C ILE A 458 27.94 1.56 -3.96
N GLU A 459 29.21 1.97 -4.02
CA GLU A 459 29.64 3.34 -3.65
C GLU A 459 29.24 4.41 -4.66
N THR A 460 28.81 4.02 -5.86
CA THR A 460 28.42 4.97 -6.90
C THR A 460 26.99 5.46 -6.70
N THR A 461 26.78 6.76 -6.88
CA THR A 461 25.50 7.43 -6.60
C THR A 461 24.56 7.49 -7.81
N GLY A 462 25.04 7.16 -9.02
CA GLY A 462 24.27 7.39 -10.24
C GLY A 462 24.16 8.86 -10.64
N ALA A 463 25.04 9.74 -10.14
CA ALA A 463 24.96 11.18 -10.40
C ALA A 463 25.00 11.53 -11.90
N TRP A 464 25.59 10.69 -12.74
CA TRP A 464 25.68 10.90 -14.19
C TRP A 464 24.29 10.86 -14.87
N GLY A 465 23.41 9.97 -14.42
CA GLY A 465 22.05 9.84 -14.92
C GLY A 465 21.01 10.66 -14.15
N ASN A 466 21.41 11.45 -13.14
CA ASN A 466 20.48 12.23 -12.32
C ASN A 466 20.52 13.72 -12.74
N LEU A 467 19.75 14.05 -13.76
CA LEU A 467 19.83 15.30 -14.49
C LEU A 467 18.85 16.35 -13.96
N THR A 468 19.30 17.59 -13.92
CA THR A 468 18.58 18.77 -13.42
C THR A 468 18.75 19.94 -14.40
N ALA A 469 18.12 21.08 -14.13
CA ALA A 469 18.27 22.27 -14.98
C ALA A 469 19.75 22.65 -15.22
N LYS A 470 20.61 22.50 -14.20
CA LYS A 470 22.04 22.80 -14.27
C LYS A 470 22.79 22.02 -15.35
N ASN A 471 22.36 20.80 -15.66
CA ASN A 471 23.01 19.95 -16.66
C ASN A 471 22.84 20.45 -18.10
N PHE A 472 21.92 21.41 -18.32
CA PHE A 472 21.54 21.91 -19.64
C PHE A 472 21.84 23.41 -19.83
N THR A 473 22.81 23.95 -19.08
CA THR A 473 23.07 25.40 -19.07
C THR A 473 23.97 25.89 -20.22
N THR A 474 24.83 25.02 -20.74
CA THR A 474 25.75 25.33 -21.85
C THR A 474 25.32 24.70 -23.17
N ASN A 475 24.41 23.73 -23.11
CA ASN A 475 23.84 23.02 -24.24
C ASN A 475 22.53 22.41 -23.76
N ASN A 476 21.45 22.62 -24.50
CA ASN A 476 20.17 22.01 -24.18
C ASN A 476 20.15 20.51 -24.41
N TRP A 477 21.08 19.97 -25.20
CA TRP A 477 21.22 18.55 -25.52
C TRP A 477 22.31 17.82 -24.73
N LEU A 478 21.95 16.64 -24.24
CA LEU A 478 22.87 15.59 -23.82
C LEU A 478 22.68 14.39 -24.75
N ARG A 479 23.68 14.16 -25.61
CA ARG A 479 23.60 13.13 -26.67
C ARG A 479 24.35 11.86 -26.30
N GLY A 480 23.87 10.73 -26.83
CA GLY A 480 24.55 9.43 -26.75
C GLY A 480 24.54 8.80 -25.36
N LEU A 481 23.57 9.13 -24.51
CA LEU A 481 23.43 8.51 -23.19
C LEU A 481 23.01 7.04 -23.36
N VAL A 482 23.69 6.14 -22.66
CA VAL A 482 23.42 4.70 -22.73
C VAL A 482 22.61 4.28 -21.50
N ILE A 483 21.42 3.73 -21.73
CA ILE A 483 20.57 3.13 -20.70
C ILE A 483 20.71 1.60 -20.80
N PRO A 484 21.37 0.94 -19.84
CA PRO A 484 21.39 -0.52 -19.78
C PRO A 484 19.98 -1.10 -19.61
N ALA A 485 19.75 -2.29 -20.17
CA ALA A 485 18.55 -3.04 -19.88
C ALA A 485 18.47 -3.34 -18.38
N GLN A 486 17.31 -3.13 -17.75
CA GLN A 486 17.18 -3.26 -16.30
C GLN A 486 17.59 -4.64 -15.75
N GLY A 487 17.48 -5.70 -16.54
CA GLY A 487 17.90 -7.05 -16.12
C GLY A 487 19.41 -7.28 -16.08
N THR A 488 20.24 -6.35 -16.57
CA THR A 488 21.70 -6.55 -16.68
C THR A 488 22.51 -5.74 -15.66
N ARG A 489 21.95 -4.64 -15.14
CA ARG A 489 22.64 -3.72 -14.23
C ARG A 489 21.65 -3.05 -13.28
N ASP A 490 22.12 -2.56 -12.13
CA ASP A 490 21.32 -1.80 -11.16
C ASP A 490 21.42 -0.27 -11.34
N ASP A 491 22.33 0.21 -12.20
CA ASP A 491 22.43 1.60 -12.66
C ASP A 491 21.81 1.74 -14.06
N ASN A 492 20.47 1.65 -14.13
CA ASN A 492 19.75 1.32 -15.37
C ASN A 492 18.67 2.32 -15.78
N MET A 493 18.75 3.55 -15.28
CA MET A 493 17.77 4.60 -15.60
C MET A 493 18.42 5.97 -15.73
N ILE A 494 17.72 6.88 -16.37
CA ILE A 494 17.99 8.32 -16.31
C ILE A 494 16.81 8.98 -15.60
N VAL A 495 17.12 9.89 -14.69
CA VAL A 495 16.13 10.69 -13.97
C VAL A 495 16.34 12.14 -14.37
N VAL A 496 15.27 12.82 -14.77
CA VAL A 496 15.33 14.22 -15.21
C VAL A 496 14.33 15.06 -14.42
N ASN A 497 14.83 16.10 -13.75
CA ASN A 497 14.02 17.11 -13.07
C ASN A 497 14.50 18.51 -13.45
N VAL A 498 14.02 19.02 -14.58
CA VAL A 498 14.35 20.38 -15.08
C VAL A 498 13.72 21.50 -14.26
N GLY A 499 12.83 21.16 -13.32
CA GLY A 499 12.32 22.11 -12.33
C GLY A 499 13.21 22.24 -11.09
N ALA A 500 14.26 21.43 -10.93
CA ALA A 500 15.22 21.57 -9.85
C ALA A 500 16.51 22.20 -10.37
N GLU A 501 17.10 23.10 -9.57
CA GLU A 501 18.40 23.71 -9.86
C GLU A 501 19.51 22.66 -9.87
N ASP A 502 19.61 21.87 -8.81
CA ASP A 502 20.48 20.70 -8.71
C ASP A 502 19.91 19.64 -7.75
N ASN A 503 20.68 18.59 -7.49
CA ASN A 503 20.28 17.45 -6.65
C ASN A 503 20.57 17.63 -5.15
N SER A 504 21.09 18.79 -4.73
CA SER A 504 21.46 19.02 -3.34
C SER A 504 20.22 19.22 -2.45
N PRO A 505 20.27 18.78 -1.18
CA PRO A 505 19.19 19.05 -0.23
C PRO A 505 18.94 20.56 -0.09
N GLY A 506 17.71 20.99 -0.32
CA GLY A 506 17.32 22.41 -0.22
C GLY A 506 17.55 23.23 -1.48
N ALA A 507 18.03 22.63 -2.58
CA ALA A 507 18.11 23.29 -3.88
C ALA A 507 16.77 23.90 -4.31
N LYS A 508 16.83 25.03 -5.04
CA LYS A 508 15.63 25.71 -5.54
C LYS A 508 14.85 24.79 -6.47
N LYS A 509 13.51 24.86 -6.40
CA LYS A 509 12.60 24.06 -7.21
C LYS A 509 11.42 24.89 -7.70
N ALA A 510 11.10 24.75 -8.97
CA ALA A 510 9.86 25.25 -9.55
C ALA A 510 8.67 24.46 -9.01
N THR A 511 7.62 25.18 -8.63
CA THR A 511 6.35 24.59 -8.20
C THR A 511 5.74 23.76 -9.32
N SER A 512 5.13 22.62 -8.98
CA SER A 512 4.46 21.70 -9.93
C SER A 512 5.38 20.99 -10.94
N ALA A 513 6.70 21.17 -10.84
CA ALA A 513 7.64 20.42 -11.66
C ALA A 513 7.50 18.90 -11.46
N GLN A 514 7.65 18.17 -12.56
CA GLN A 514 7.64 16.71 -12.56
C GLN A 514 9.05 16.18 -12.76
N SER A 515 9.35 15.06 -12.10
CA SER A 515 10.54 14.26 -12.41
C SER A 515 10.14 13.12 -13.36
N TYR A 516 10.93 12.97 -14.42
CA TYR A 516 10.75 11.93 -15.43
C TYR A 516 11.83 10.86 -15.28
N TYR A 517 11.43 9.60 -15.46
CA TYR A 517 12.30 8.44 -15.37
C TYR A 517 12.28 7.73 -16.71
N PHE A 518 13.48 7.51 -17.26
CA PHE A 518 13.69 6.80 -18.52
C PHE A 518 14.42 5.50 -18.22
N SER A 519 13.85 4.38 -18.62
CA SER A 519 14.43 3.05 -18.37
C SER A 519 14.25 2.14 -19.56
N TYR A 520 15.19 1.22 -19.77
CA TYR A 520 15.14 0.30 -20.90
C TYR A 520 14.77 -1.11 -20.44
N ARG A 521 13.68 -1.66 -21.02
CA ARG A 521 13.14 -2.97 -20.64
C ARG A 521 13.27 -3.96 -21.79
N ILE A 522 13.60 -5.19 -21.43
CA ILE A 522 13.68 -6.33 -22.35
C ILE A 522 12.95 -7.49 -21.69
N LYS A 523 12.12 -8.17 -22.47
CA LYS A 523 11.48 -9.40 -22.03
C LYS A 523 12.52 -10.52 -22.02
N ASN A 524 12.79 -11.07 -20.84
CA ASN A 524 13.71 -12.19 -20.71
C ASN A 524 13.00 -13.53 -20.98
N ASN A 525 13.47 -14.32 -21.93
CA ASN A 525 12.85 -15.61 -22.24
C ASN A 525 13.28 -16.74 -21.29
N THR A 526 14.27 -16.49 -20.43
CA THR A 526 14.69 -17.44 -19.40
C THR A 526 13.73 -17.40 -18.23
N ALA A 527 13.25 -18.56 -17.80
CA ALA A 527 12.49 -18.71 -16.55
C ALA A 527 13.28 -18.09 -15.38
N ASN A 528 12.60 -17.30 -14.54
CA ASN A 528 13.19 -16.58 -13.40
C ASN A 528 14.10 -15.40 -13.79
N GLY A 529 14.28 -15.16 -15.09
CA GLY A 529 14.95 -13.98 -15.59
C GLY A 529 14.18 -12.72 -15.21
N TYR A 530 14.93 -11.63 -15.03
CA TYR A 530 14.37 -10.30 -14.82
C TYR A 530 13.38 -10.02 -15.95
N ASP A 531 12.15 -9.64 -15.63
CA ASP A 531 11.10 -9.37 -16.62
C ASP A 531 10.76 -10.52 -17.57
N SER A 532 10.87 -11.76 -17.09
CA SER A 532 10.35 -12.91 -17.82
C SER A 532 8.82 -12.90 -18.01
N GLY A 533 8.12 -12.10 -17.20
CA GLY A 533 6.69 -11.80 -17.35
C GLY A 533 6.38 -10.58 -18.20
N LEU A 534 7.37 -9.81 -18.68
CA LEU A 534 7.07 -8.60 -19.45
C LEU A 534 6.34 -8.95 -20.77
N THR A 535 5.35 -8.14 -21.15
CA THR A 535 4.63 -8.36 -22.41
C THR A 535 5.48 -7.99 -23.61
N GLY A 536 5.15 -8.55 -24.78
CA GLY A 536 5.88 -8.25 -26.02
C GLY A 536 5.86 -6.78 -26.41
N ASP A 537 4.80 -6.05 -26.03
CA ASP A 537 4.61 -4.62 -26.34
C ASP A 537 5.72 -3.73 -25.74
N PHE A 538 6.30 -4.16 -24.62
CA PHE A 538 7.35 -3.44 -23.90
C PHE A 538 8.74 -4.06 -24.08
N ASN A 539 8.86 -5.09 -24.92
CA ASN A 539 10.16 -5.69 -25.21
C ASN A 539 11.01 -4.75 -26.07
N LYS A 540 12.26 -4.53 -25.66
CA LYS A 540 13.19 -3.59 -26.30
C LYS A 540 12.62 -2.18 -26.40
N LYS A 541 11.97 -1.73 -25.31
CA LYS A 541 11.40 -0.39 -25.22
C LYS A 541 12.06 0.44 -24.13
N VAL A 542 12.29 1.72 -24.43
CA VAL A 542 12.52 2.76 -23.43
C VAL A 542 11.16 3.16 -22.89
N LEU A 543 10.93 2.94 -21.60
CA LEU A 543 9.74 3.36 -20.89
C LEU A 543 9.93 4.74 -20.29
N VAL A 544 8.88 5.55 -20.37
CA VAL A 544 8.83 6.88 -19.77
C VAL A 544 7.82 6.87 -18.64
N HIS A 545 8.31 7.15 -17.44
CA HIS A 545 7.47 7.32 -16.26
C HIS A 545 7.59 8.74 -15.72
N ASN A 546 6.54 9.26 -15.07
CA ASN A 546 6.71 10.34 -14.11
C ASN A 546 6.51 9.84 -12.68
N TYR A 547 7.24 10.47 -11.77
CA TYR A 547 7.18 10.15 -10.35
C TYR A 547 7.86 11.24 -9.53
N ASN A 548 7.12 11.86 -8.62
CA ASN A 548 7.64 12.95 -7.78
C ASN A 548 8.02 12.53 -6.36
N GLY A 549 7.99 11.23 -6.06
CA GLY A 549 8.52 10.76 -4.79
C GLY A 549 10.04 10.72 -4.81
N ILE A 550 10.61 10.54 -3.62
CA ILE A 550 12.05 10.42 -3.40
C ILE A 550 12.35 9.11 -2.69
N GLN A 551 13.63 8.78 -2.53
CA GLN A 551 14.11 7.71 -1.65
C GLN A 551 13.89 8.09 -0.16
N SER A 552 12.63 8.26 0.22
CA SER A 552 12.22 8.53 1.58
C SER A 552 10.87 7.87 1.86
N GLU A 553 10.82 7.04 2.88
CA GLU A 553 9.59 6.43 3.40
C GLU A 553 8.62 7.47 4.00
N ARG A 554 9.12 8.68 4.30
CA ARG A 554 8.29 9.80 4.77
C ARG A 554 7.63 10.59 3.65
N VAL A 555 7.98 10.29 2.40
CA VAL A 555 7.38 10.91 1.22
C VAL A 555 6.52 9.84 0.55
N PHE A 556 5.20 10.01 0.58
CA PHE A 556 4.20 9.05 0.12
C PHE A 556 3.09 9.77 -0.67
N GLY A 557 2.11 9.03 -1.18
CA GLY A 557 1.06 9.60 -2.04
C GLY A 557 1.55 9.96 -3.44
N PHE A 558 2.75 9.52 -3.81
CA PHE A 558 3.23 9.60 -5.18
C PHE A 558 3.10 8.21 -5.80
N LYS A 559 2.31 8.14 -6.87
CA LYS A 559 2.16 6.98 -7.72
C LYS A 559 3.12 7.11 -8.91
N SER A 560 3.85 6.04 -9.22
CA SER A 560 4.56 5.94 -10.49
C SER A 560 3.55 5.89 -11.63
N ASN A 561 3.72 6.71 -12.67
CA ASN A 561 2.79 6.75 -13.80
C ASN A 561 3.53 6.46 -15.11
N LEU A 562 3.14 5.39 -15.81
CA LEU A 562 3.63 5.10 -17.15
C LEU A 562 2.99 6.08 -18.15
N LEU A 563 3.82 6.90 -18.79
CA LEU A 563 3.37 7.90 -19.75
C LEU A 563 3.37 7.32 -21.17
N ASP A 564 4.51 6.78 -21.60
CA ASP A 564 4.70 6.26 -22.96
C ASP A 564 5.87 5.26 -23.04
N SER A 565 6.09 4.66 -24.21
CA SER A 565 7.19 3.73 -24.48
C SER A 565 7.64 3.77 -25.96
N GLY A 566 8.95 3.72 -26.23
CA GLY A 566 9.53 3.82 -27.58
C GLY A 566 10.70 2.86 -27.84
N PRO A 567 11.25 2.73 -29.07
CA PRO A 567 11.00 3.58 -30.23
C PRO A 567 9.58 3.38 -30.77
N SER A 568 9.00 4.40 -31.41
CA SER A 568 7.56 4.51 -31.75
C SER A 568 6.64 4.94 -30.61
N PHE A 569 6.98 6.07 -29.98
CA PHE A 569 6.09 6.79 -29.08
C PHE A 569 4.81 7.21 -29.81
N GLN A 570 3.70 7.34 -29.09
CA GLN A 570 2.35 7.34 -29.67
C GLN A 570 2.09 8.44 -30.73
N ARG A 571 2.91 9.50 -30.80
CA ARG A 571 2.68 10.67 -31.67
C ARG A 571 3.93 11.29 -32.32
N THR A 572 5.12 10.80 -31.99
CA THR A 572 6.38 11.56 -32.20
C THR A 572 7.51 10.67 -32.74
N GLY A 573 7.17 9.47 -33.25
CA GLY A 573 8.14 8.55 -33.82
C GLY A 573 9.13 8.06 -32.76
N ASN A 574 10.41 8.40 -32.92
CA ASN A 574 11.47 7.99 -31.99
C ASN A 574 11.67 8.97 -30.82
N ALA A 575 10.94 10.09 -30.80
CA ALA A 575 11.03 11.05 -29.71
C ALA A 575 9.83 10.97 -28.77
N TRP A 576 9.98 11.39 -27.52
CA TRP A 576 8.91 11.68 -26.57
C TRP A 576 9.13 13.09 -26.02
N ILE A 577 8.06 13.85 -25.80
CA ILE A 577 8.10 15.22 -25.31
C ILE A 577 7.19 15.34 -24.09
N SER A 578 7.73 15.91 -23.01
CA SER A 578 6.97 16.17 -21.79
C SER A 578 6.02 17.37 -21.96
N PRO A 579 4.99 17.51 -21.10
CA PRO A 579 4.34 18.80 -20.91
C PRO A 579 5.38 19.89 -20.58
N PHE A 580 5.18 21.08 -21.13
CA PHE A 580 6.01 22.24 -20.86
C PHE A 580 5.53 22.97 -19.60
N LEU A 581 6.45 23.23 -18.66
CA LEU A 581 6.24 24.10 -17.51
C LEU A 581 6.92 25.44 -17.79
N ALA A 582 6.20 26.56 -17.66
CA ALA A 582 6.81 27.88 -17.83
C ALA A 582 8.02 28.08 -16.91
N LEU A 583 9.07 28.70 -17.42
CA LEU A 583 10.27 29.01 -16.63
C LEU A 583 9.93 29.98 -15.51
N ASP A 584 10.40 29.70 -14.30
CA ASP A 584 10.28 30.60 -13.16
C ASP A 584 11.34 31.70 -13.19
N ALA A 585 11.32 32.60 -12.20
CA ALA A 585 12.28 33.70 -12.10
C ALA A 585 13.76 33.25 -11.93
N ASN A 586 14.00 31.99 -11.59
CA ASN A 586 15.34 31.40 -11.50
C ASN A 586 15.70 30.63 -12.79
N GLY A 587 14.87 30.67 -13.82
CA GLY A 587 15.04 29.88 -15.04
C GLY A 587 14.81 28.38 -14.82
N LEU A 588 14.05 27.97 -13.79
CA LEU A 588 13.69 26.58 -13.54
C LEU A 588 12.36 26.22 -14.18
N GLY A 589 12.24 24.99 -14.69
CA GLY A 589 11.09 24.55 -15.47
C GLY A 589 11.50 24.17 -16.90
N GLY A 590 10.57 24.31 -17.83
CA GLY A 590 10.71 23.92 -19.22
C GLY A 590 10.02 22.60 -19.54
N GLY A 591 10.43 21.98 -20.65
CA GLY A 591 10.04 20.63 -21.05
C GLY A 591 11.26 19.72 -21.18
N VAL A 592 11.00 18.43 -21.41
CA VAL A 592 12.02 17.41 -21.67
C VAL A 592 11.66 16.70 -22.97
N ARG A 593 12.62 16.65 -23.90
CA ARG A 593 12.55 15.80 -25.09
C ARG A 593 13.51 14.64 -24.93
N LEU A 594 13.02 13.42 -25.12
CA LEU A 594 13.80 12.19 -25.17
C LEU A 594 13.79 11.69 -26.62
N GLU A 595 14.93 11.38 -27.21
CA GLU A 595 15.02 10.72 -28.52
C GLU A 595 15.72 9.37 -28.40
N VAL A 596 15.07 8.29 -28.84
CA VAL A 596 15.68 6.96 -28.89
C VAL A 596 16.44 6.80 -30.21
N LYS A 597 17.77 6.75 -30.14
CA LYS A 597 18.66 6.62 -31.31
C LYS A 597 18.82 5.17 -31.76
N SER A 598 18.96 4.26 -30.81
CA SER A 598 19.08 2.82 -31.08
C SER A 598 18.72 1.97 -29.86
N THR A 599 18.37 0.71 -30.10
CA THR A 599 18.12 -0.29 -29.06
C THR A 599 18.78 -1.63 -29.43
N THR A 600 19.24 -2.37 -28.44
CA THR A 600 19.88 -3.69 -28.59
C THR A 600 19.30 -4.68 -27.59
N ASP A 601 19.82 -5.92 -27.54
CA ASP A 601 19.46 -6.89 -26.49
C ASP A 601 20.02 -6.56 -25.10
N THR A 602 20.75 -5.45 -24.93
CA THR A 602 21.41 -5.13 -23.65
C THR A 602 21.31 -3.66 -23.24
N GLN A 603 20.99 -2.75 -24.17
CA GLN A 603 20.96 -1.31 -23.89
C GLN A 603 20.13 -0.53 -24.92
N ALA A 604 19.80 0.71 -24.58
CA ALA A 604 19.32 1.74 -25.50
C ALA A 604 20.28 2.93 -25.51
N VAL A 605 20.43 3.57 -26.65
CA VAL A 605 21.13 4.86 -26.79
C VAL A 605 20.09 5.95 -26.98
N VAL A 606 20.15 6.99 -26.16
CA VAL A 606 19.19 8.09 -26.16
C VAL A 606 19.88 9.45 -26.16
N ASP A 607 19.21 10.42 -26.75
CA ASP A 607 19.52 11.84 -26.58
C ASP A 607 18.43 12.48 -25.71
N ILE A 608 18.80 13.40 -24.82
CA ILE A 608 17.87 14.13 -23.96
C ILE A 608 18.09 15.62 -24.16
N CYS A 609 17.01 16.36 -24.36
CA CYS A 609 17.02 17.81 -24.46
C CYS A 609 16.11 18.46 -23.43
N ARG A 610 16.54 19.61 -22.90
CA ARG A 610 15.71 20.50 -22.11
C ARG A 610 15.12 21.59 -22.99
N ILE A 611 13.80 21.62 -23.08
CA ILE A 611 13.05 22.65 -23.81
C ILE A 611 12.92 23.87 -22.91
N THR A 612 13.46 25.00 -23.31
CA THR A 612 13.35 26.30 -22.62
C THR A 612 12.29 27.20 -23.27
N GLU A 613 11.98 26.98 -24.55
CA GLU A 613 10.97 27.70 -25.32
C GLU A 613 9.96 26.74 -25.96
N ASN A 614 8.66 27.01 -25.77
CA ASN A 614 7.64 26.02 -26.09
C ASN A 614 7.21 26.08 -27.56
N GLY A 615 7.86 25.25 -28.38
CA GLY A 615 7.46 24.94 -29.76
C GLY A 615 7.65 26.06 -30.77
N LYS A 616 8.29 27.17 -30.37
CA LYS A 616 8.88 28.13 -31.28
C LYS A 616 10.14 28.70 -30.66
N GLU A 617 11.26 28.64 -31.37
CA GLU A 617 12.48 29.34 -30.98
C GLU A 617 12.32 30.88 -31.12
N GLN A 618 12.71 31.60 -30.08
CA GLN A 618 12.70 33.06 -29.94
C GLN A 618 14.10 33.59 -29.67
N SER A 619 14.94 32.81 -28.99
CA SER A 619 16.30 33.18 -28.63
C SER A 619 17.30 32.88 -29.75
N CYS A 620 17.11 33.52 -30.91
CA CYS A 620 17.77 33.21 -32.18
C CYS A 620 19.25 33.64 -32.31
N SER A 621 19.98 33.79 -31.21
CA SER A 621 21.40 34.18 -31.25
C SER A 621 22.19 33.74 -30.02
N ASP A 622 21.67 32.79 -29.25
CA ASP A 622 22.27 32.37 -27.98
C ASP A 622 23.12 31.10 -28.11
N GLY A 623 23.15 30.49 -29.30
CA GLY A 623 23.91 29.27 -29.59
C GLY A 623 23.25 28.00 -29.07
N LEU A 624 21.98 28.06 -28.66
CA LEU A 624 21.23 26.95 -28.10
C LEU A 624 20.06 26.57 -29.02
N ASP A 625 19.58 25.33 -28.85
CA ASP A 625 18.37 24.81 -29.47
C ASP A 625 17.28 24.84 -28.39
N ASN A 626 16.55 25.96 -28.28
CA ASN A 626 15.68 26.26 -27.15
C ASN A 626 14.36 25.51 -27.17
N ASP A 627 13.91 25.06 -28.34
CA ASP A 627 12.68 24.28 -28.50
C ASP A 627 12.94 22.77 -28.69
N CYS A 628 14.22 22.39 -28.79
CA CYS A 628 14.75 21.05 -28.98
C CYS A 628 14.35 20.42 -30.31
N ASP A 629 14.20 21.16 -31.40
CA ASP A 629 13.85 20.60 -32.72
C ASP A 629 15.04 19.93 -33.44
N GLY A 630 16.26 20.25 -33.02
CA GLY A 630 17.53 19.79 -33.57
C GLY A 630 18.32 20.84 -34.35
N ARG A 631 17.85 22.09 -34.40
CA ARG A 631 18.50 23.25 -35.04
C ARG A 631 18.73 24.35 -34.01
N PHE A 632 19.62 25.28 -34.28
CA PHE A 632 19.92 26.39 -33.37
C PHE A 632 19.93 27.70 -34.15
N ASP A 633 19.41 28.75 -33.54
CA ASP A 633 19.50 30.14 -34.01
C ASP A 633 19.11 30.29 -35.51
N ASP A 634 19.98 30.90 -36.32
CA ASP A 634 19.78 31.15 -37.74
C ASP A 634 19.61 29.87 -38.59
N GLU A 635 19.95 28.69 -38.06
CA GLU A 635 19.66 27.40 -38.72
C GLU A 635 18.21 26.94 -38.47
N ASP A 636 17.55 27.49 -37.45
CA ASP A 636 16.17 27.21 -37.10
C ASP A 636 15.19 28.04 -37.96
N PRO A 637 14.24 27.41 -38.68
CA PRO A 637 13.20 28.11 -39.43
C PRO A 637 12.35 29.09 -38.63
N ASP A 638 12.26 28.94 -37.31
CA ASP A 638 11.49 29.82 -36.43
C ASP A 638 12.14 31.21 -36.26
N CYS A 639 13.45 31.27 -36.52
CA CYS A 639 14.30 32.46 -36.44
C CYS A 639 14.47 33.22 -37.78
N ALA A 640 13.84 32.71 -38.85
CA ALA A 640 13.90 33.27 -40.20
C ALA A 640 12.88 34.38 -40.50
#